data_AF-A0A949DW76-F1
#
_entry.id   AF-A0A949DW76-F1
#
_cell.length_a   1.000
_cell.length_b   1.000
_cell.length_c   1.000
_cell.angle_alpha   90.00
_cell.angle_beta   90.00
_cell.angle_gamma   90.00
#
_symmetry.space_group_name_H-M   'P 1'
#
loop_
_entity.id
_entity.type
_entity.pdbx_description
1 polymer ?
#
loop_
_entity_poly.entity_id
_entity_poly.type
_entity_poly.pdbx_seq_one_letter_code
_entity_poly.pdbx_strand_id
1 'polypeptide(L)'
;MKNKRIKGSIWLLMLMAMFCALMADMANANSGVKNRPLPVENDLLQFRAGTHVMGFKPDKAYLVNTAGFLSVEFLGAHTIVPQAVAADNTNRHQDNIALTPDREDTLANLQRVEYQDLWDGITLHYDAVQTGIAESTYFIQPGADVADIRLRYNADTELQQDGSLKIKLATRQGYITESMPVAWQIVDGRKKAVQVAYEIQDGKIGFKTGAYNKDHELIIDPTYQWHTFYGSTATDSGLAIAVDENGNVYVTGSSDATWGNPLHPYTDSTDIVVLKLNSSGALQWNTFYGSANSDYGNSIAIDGNGNVYVTGQSNTSWASPVAPLHAHNSGFDVVILKLDSSGAYQWHTFYGSASTDSGLGIAVDGDGNIYISGISVATWGISPLNPHGGGGNADIVVFKLDSSGNNLLWNTFYGSTSTDYGNGIALKSGYVYVTGYSNASWGIPLHAHSAGATADIMILKLDDTGALQWNTFYGSGTYDDKGYGIAVDGSGNTYVAGTSKATWGSPVNPFNGSGQGEITVLKLNTSGALQWNTFHGSLSIDNGYNIAVDGNRNVYVTGSSNATWGSPLHAYSGSTDIVALKLANSGILQGNTFYGAVSVADYGYGLIVDGSGNVYITGSSNATWGSPLHAHSVGLNEDIVILKISDTFKKFPWPMFLPAIIKGGVH
;
A
#
# COMPACT_ATOMS: atom_id res chain seq x y z
N MET A 1 -37.46 18.96 -51.10
CA MET A 1 -36.46 20.02 -50.79
C MET A 1 -36.87 20.76 -49.54
N LYS A 2 -35.98 20.80 -48.53
CA LYS A 2 -35.85 21.73 -47.37
C LYS A 2 -36.90 21.62 -46.24
N ASN A 3 -36.55 21.08 -45.05
CA ASN A 3 -35.90 21.72 -43.85
C ASN A 3 -36.85 22.67 -43.09
N LYS A 4 -36.87 22.86 -41.76
CA LYS A 4 -36.22 22.36 -40.53
C LYS A 4 -36.99 23.00 -39.32
N ARG A 5 -36.95 22.34 -38.14
CA ARG A 5 -37.00 22.79 -36.71
C ARG A 5 -37.26 24.30 -36.38
N ILE A 6 -37.84 24.70 -35.23
CA ILE A 6 -37.26 24.62 -33.87
C ILE A 6 -38.33 24.80 -32.77
N LYS A 7 -38.33 23.86 -31.81
CA LYS A 7 -38.83 23.99 -30.44
C LYS A 7 -37.79 24.79 -29.63
N GLY A 8 -38.17 25.94 -29.07
CA GLY A 8 -37.27 26.78 -28.27
C GLY A 8 -38.04 27.71 -27.34
N SER A 9 -38.73 27.16 -26.32
CA SER A 9 -39.42 28.00 -25.32
C SER A 9 -39.55 27.39 -23.91
N ILE A 10 -38.80 26.32 -23.59
CA ILE A 10 -38.80 25.73 -22.22
C ILE A 10 -37.47 26.00 -21.48
N TRP A 11 -36.40 26.37 -22.20
CA TRP A 11 -35.08 26.66 -21.62
C TRP A 11 -34.95 28.07 -20.98
N LEU A 12 -35.86 29.01 -21.26
CA LEU A 12 -35.78 30.38 -20.73
C LEU A 12 -36.44 30.57 -19.35
N LEU A 13 -37.35 29.66 -18.95
CA LEU A 13 -38.02 29.69 -17.64
C LEU A 13 -37.22 28.99 -16.53
N MET A 14 -36.32 28.06 -16.87
CA MET A 14 -35.41 27.44 -15.89
C MET A 14 -34.17 28.31 -15.58
N LEU A 15 -33.67 29.10 -16.55
CA LEU A 15 -32.54 30.01 -16.30
C LEU A 15 -32.89 31.23 -15.44
N MET A 16 -34.16 31.65 -15.41
CA MET A 16 -34.61 32.84 -14.68
C MET A 16 -34.95 32.54 -13.20
N ALA A 17 -35.20 31.27 -12.85
CA ALA A 17 -35.38 30.84 -11.46
C ALA A 17 -34.03 30.65 -10.72
N MET A 18 -32.95 30.34 -11.44
CA MET A 18 -31.59 30.21 -10.86
C MET A 18 -30.88 31.56 -10.66
N PHE A 19 -31.22 32.61 -11.42
CA PHE A 19 -30.58 33.93 -11.27
C PHE A 19 -31.20 34.79 -10.16
N CYS A 20 -32.47 34.57 -9.78
CA CYS A 20 -33.10 35.25 -8.65
C CYS A 20 -32.67 34.72 -7.27
N ALA A 21 -32.11 33.50 -7.19
CA ALA A 21 -31.58 32.96 -5.94
C ALA A 21 -30.18 33.52 -5.58
N LEU A 22 -29.44 34.05 -6.55
CA LEU A 22 -28.06 34.54 -6.34
C LEU A 22 -27.96 36.03 -5.96
N MET A 23 -29.02 36.83 -6.07
CA MET A 23 -29.01 38.25 -5.65
C MET A 23 -29.68 38.52 -4.29
N ALA A 24 -30.28 37.52 -3.65
CA ALA A 24 -30.92 37.68 -2.35
C ALA A 24 -29.92 37.69 -1.17
N ASP A 25 -28.70 37.14 -1.35
CA ASP A 25 -27.67 37.10 -0.30
C ASP A 25 -26.75 38.35 -0.26
N MET A 26 -26.83 39.26 -1.23
CA MET A 26 -25.99 40.47 -1.25
C MET A 26 -26.69 41.75 -0.72
N ALA A 27 -27.97 41.68 -0.33
CA ALA A 27 -28.72 42.86 0.10
C ALA A 27 -29.66 42.58 1.28
N ASN A 28 -29.14 42.17 2.44
CA ASN A 28 -29.87 42.32 3.70
C ASN A 28 -28.97 42.41 4.94
N ALA A 29 -27.91 43.21 4.84
CA ALA A 29 -27.47 43.98 5.99
C ALA A 29 -28.45 45.17 6.18
N ASN A 30 -29.01 45.30 7.38
CA ASN A 30 -29.95 46.34 7.86
C ASN A 30 -31.44 46.21 7.48
N SER A 31 -32.24 45.57 8.34
CA SER A 31 -33.35 46.25 9.07
C SER A 31 -34.10 45.26 9.97
N GLY A 32 -34.59 45.76 11.11
CA GLY A 32 -34.99 44.97 12.27
C GLY A 32 -36.36 44.27 12.21
N VAL A 33 -36.39 43.11 12.88
CA VAL A 33 -37.47 42.47 13.64
C VAL A 33 -38.91 42.60 13.10
N LYS A 34 -39.49 41.47 12.66
CA LYS A 34 -40.72 40.88 13.24
C LYS A 34 -40.91 39.42 12.84
N ASN A 35 -40.95 38.57 13.87
CA ASN A 35 -41.13 37.11 13.86
C ASN A 35 -42.24 36.61 12.94
N ARG A 36 -41.88 35.72 12.01
CA ARG A 36 -42.67 34.54 11.64
C ARG A 36 -41.71 33.34 11.62
N PRO A 37 -42.00 32.24 12.33
CA PRO A 37 -41.17 31.06 12.24
C PRO A 37 -41.33 30.45 10.84
N LEU A 38 -40.20 30.26 10.14
CA LEU A 38 -40.12 29.33 9.03
C LEU A 38 -40.12 27.90 9.61
N PRO A 39 -40.80 26.94 8.97
CA PRO A 39 -40.88 25.57 9.47
C PRO A 39 -39.50 24.91 9.48
N VAL A 40 -39.18 24.23 10.59
CA VAL A 40 -37.97 23.41 10.76
C VAL A 40 -38.11 22.14 9.91
N GLU A 41 -37.28 21.95 8.90
CA GLU A 41 -37.19 20.70 8.13
C GLU A 41 -35.72 20.23 7.94
N ASN A 42 -35.40 19.15 8.67
CA ASN A 42 -34.44 18.07 8.40
C ASN A 42 -32.92 18.33 8.42
N ASP A 43 -32.31 17.95 9.54
CA ASP A 43 -30.87 17.67 9.69
C ASP A 43 -30.41 16.58 8.69
N LEU A 44 -29.75 16.98 7.59
CA LEU A 44 -29.14 16.05 6.63
C LEU A 44 -27.78 15.59 7.16
N LEU A 45 -27.63 14.28 7.40
CA LEU A 45 -26.32 13.65 7.66
C LEU A 45 -25.44 13.76 6.40
N GLN A 46 -24.19 14.20 6.55
CA GLN A 46 -23.27 14.41 5.43
C GLN A 46 -21.82 14.00 5.75
N PHE A 47 -21.17 13.30 4.82
CA PHE A 47 -19.71 13.17 4.77
C PHE A 47 -19.10 14.20 3.83
N ARG A 48 -17.89 14.66 4.15
CA ARG A 48 -17.06 15.49 3.26
C ARG A 48 -15.74 14.78 2.98
N ALA A 49 -15.43 14.60 1.70
CA ALA A 49 -14.21 13.97 1.22
C ALA A 49 -13.62 14.81 0.07
N GLY A 50 -12.63 15.65 0.37
CA GLY A 50 -12.11 16.64 -0.57
C GLY A 50 -13.20 17.58 -1.07
N THR A 51 -13.45 17.62 -2.38
CA THR A 51 -14.51 18.43 -3.01
C THR A 51 -15.87 17.74 -3.06
N HIS A 52 -15.98 16.51 -2.53
CA HIS A 52 -17.19 15.72 -2.55
C HIS A 52 -17.96 15.85 -1.22
N VAL A 53 -19.29 15.95 -1.34
CA VAL A 53 -20.23 15.89 -0.23
C VAL A 53 -21.16 14.71 -0.48
N MET A 54 -21.12 13.71 0.39
CA MET A 54 -22.08 12.61 0.39
C MET A 54 -23.16 12.89 1.43
N GLY A 55 -24.43 12.81 1.06
CA GLY A 55 -25.55 12.99 1.98
C GLY A 55 -26.51 11.81 1.97
N PHE A 56 -27.23 11.66 3.07
CA PHE A 56 -28.03 10.47 3.37
C PHE A 56 -29.50 10.82 3.57
N LYS A 57 -30.38 10.04 2.93
CA LYS A 57 -31.85 10.14 3.02
C LYS A 57 -32.45 8.75 3.15
N PRO A 58 -33.70 8.62 3.64
CA PRO A 58 -34.24 7.31 3.99
C PRO A 58 -34.24 6.23 2.91
N ASP A 59 -34.33 6.64 1.64
CA ASP A 59 -34.41 5.75 0.47
C ASP A 59 -33.23 5.93 -0.50
N LYS A 60 -32.26 6.78 -0.19
CA LYS A 60 -31.12 7.06 -1.07
C LYS A 60 -29.94 7.72 -0.39
N ALA A 61 -28.75 7.45 -0.92
CA ALA A 61 -27.59 8.30 -0.74
C ALA A 61 -27.38 9.18 -1.97
N TYR A 62 -26.82 10.37 -1.79
CA TYR A 62 -26.46 11.24 -2.89
C TYR A 62 -25.05 11.78 -2.70
N LEU A 63 -24.39 12.07 -3.80
CA LEU A 63 -23.03 12.57 -3.85
C LEU A 63 -23.00 13.79 -4.76
N VAL A 64 -22.42 14.88 -4.24
CA VAL A 64 -22.33 16.15 -4.95
C VAL A 64 -20.89 16.64 -4.92
N ASN A 65 -20.39 17.09 -6.07
CA ASN A 65 -19.14 17.85 -6.14
C ASN A 65 -19.28 18.95 -7.22
N THR A 66 -18.19 19.67 -7.48
CA THR A 66 -18.15 20.69 -8.54
C THR A 66 -18.29 20.12 -9.97
N ALA A 67 -18.17 18.81 -10.15
CA ALA A 67 -18.27 18.11 -11.44
C ALA A 67 -19.68 17.56 -11.73
N GLY A 68 -20.53 17.33 -10.73
CA GLY A 68 -21.89 16.82 -10.93
C GLY A 68 -22.60 16.31 -9.68
N PHE A 69 -23.77 15.70 -9.92
CA PHE A 69 -24.64 15.10 -8.92
C PHE A 69 -24.87 13.61 -9.25
N LEU A 70 -24.68 12.74 -8.27
CA LEU A 70 -24.98 11.31 -8.33
C LEU A 70 -25.96 10.96 -7.21
N SER A 71 -26.92 10.07 -7.48
CA SER A 71 -27.79 9.47 -6.46
C SER A 71 -27.81 7.95 -6.60
N VAL A 72 -27.73 7.27 -5.47
CA VAL A 72 -27.96 5.84 -5.29
C VAL A 72 -29.30 5.66 -4.62
N GLU A 73 -30.26 5.07 -5.33
CA GLU A 73 -31.55 4.69 -4.77
C GLU A 73 -31.50 3.26 -4.23
N PHE A 74 -32.04 3.04 -3.03
CA PHE A 74 -32.19 1.73 -2.41
C PHE A 74 -33.54 1.13 -2.84
N LEU A 75 -33.53 0.26 -3.85
CA LEU A 75 -34.75 -0.30 -4.43
C LEU A 75 -35.28 -1.44 -3.59
N GLY A 76 -36.60 -1.44 -3.34
CA GLY A 76 -37.25 -2.47 -2.51
C GLY A 76 -36.89 -2.38 -1.02
N ALA A 77 -36.20 -1.31 -0.62
CA ALA A 77 -35.79 -1.08 0.75
C ALA A 77 -36.94 -0.55 1.62
N HIS A 78 -36.83 -0.80 2.91
CA HIS A 78 -37.59 -0.10 3.94
C HIS A 78 -37.26 1.39 3.93
N THR A 79 -38.23 2.21 4.33
CA THR A 79 -37.97 3.64 4.56
C THR A 79 -37.37 3.81 5.95
N ILE A 80 -36.03 3.78 6.04
CA ILE A 80 -35.28 3.84 7.29
C ILE A 80 -34.65 5.22 7.46
N VAL A 81 -34.84 5.88 8.61
CA VAL A 81 -34.10 7.12 8.90
C VAL A 81 -32.63 6.75 9.17
N PRO A 82 -31.66 7.23 8.34
CA PRO A 82 -30.26 6.91 8.57
C PRO A 82 -29.78 7.48 9.90
N GLN A 83 -28.97 6.71 10.62
CA GLN A 83 -28.45 7.08 11.93
C GLN A 83 -26.97 7.41 11.86
N ALA A 84 -26.58 8.52 12.49
CA ALA A 84 -25.19 8.86 12.68
C ALA A 84 -24.61 8.11 13.88
N VAL A 85 -23.42 7.53 13.72
CA VAL A 85 -22.63 7.03 14.83
C VAL A 85 -21.44 7.96 15.03
N ALA A 86 -21.47 8.74 16.12
CA ALA A 86 -20.35 9.59 16.55
C ALA A 86 -19.31 8.76 17.33
N ALA A 87 -18.06 9.24 17.35
CA ALA A 87 -16.98 8.58 18.08
C ALA A 87 -17.36 8.31 19.56
N ASP A 88 -17.03 7.11 20.04
CA ASP A 88 -16.97 6.81 21.47
C ASP A 88 -15.82 7.62 22.09
N ASN A 89 -16.13 8.88 22.41
CA ASN A 89 -15.28 9.71 23.24
C ASN A 89 -15.52 9.30 24.69
N THR A 90 -14.84 8.25 25.16
CA THR A 90 -14.66 7.94 26.58
C THR A 90 -13.82 9.00 27.32
N ASN A 91 -14.08 10.29 27.09
CA ASN A 91 -13.71 11.42 27.96
C ASN A 91 -14.29 12.74 27.42
N ARG A 92 -15.52 13.07 27.81
CA ARG A 92 -15.92 14.36 28.42
C ARG A 92 -17.45 14.46 28.52
N HIS A 93 -17.88 14.82 29.72
CA HIS A 93 -19.18 15.31 30.18
C HIS A 93 -20.39 15.25 29.23
N GLN A 94 -21.43 14.58 29.74
CA GLN A 94 -22.83 14.74 29.35
C GLN A 94 -23.16 16.21 29.07
N ASP A 95 -23.48 16.53 27.83
CA ASP A 95 -24.45 17.56 27.49
C ASP A 95 -25.16 17.11 26.20
N ASN A 96 -26.48 16.96 26.29
CA ASN A 96 -27.37 16.81 25.13
C ASN A 96 -27.29 18.09 24.30
N ILE A 97 -26.41 18.14 23.30
CA ILE A 97 -26.34 19.29 22.39
C ILE A 97 -27.31 19.04 21.24
N ALA A 98 -28.47 19.70 21.32
CA ALA A 98 -29.34 19.91 20.18
C ALA A 98 -28.57 20.68 19.09
N LEU A 99 -28.67 20.18 17.84
CA LEU A 99 -28.13 20.80 16.65
C LEU A 99 -28.71 22.23 16.52
N THR A 100 -27.84 23.24 16.59
CA THR A 100 -28.19 24.62 16.27
C THR A 100 -27.43 25.04 15.01
N PRO A 101 -28.05 25.79 14.07
CA PRO A 101 -27.50 25.98 12.72
C PRO A 101 -26.33 26.99 12.61
N ASP A 102 -25.88 27.58 13.72
CA ASP A 102 -25.16 28.86 13.67
C ASP A 102 -23.67 28.79 14.07
N ARG A 103 -22.98 27.66 13.85
CA ARG A 103 -21.52 27.61 13.93
C ARG A 103 -20.90 26.94 12.71
N GLU A 104 -20.25 27.75 11.87
CA GLU A 104 -19.46 27.32 10.71
C GLU A 104 -18.26 26.40 11.03
N ASP A 105 -18.03 26.03 12.29
CA ASP A 105 -16.81 25.31 12.70
C ASP A 105 -17.03 24.07 13.59
N THR A 106 -18.26 23.57 13.69
CA THR A 106 -18.52 22.28 14.37
C THR A 106 -19.57 21.45 13.64
N LEU A 107 -19.26 21.03 12.40
CA LEU A 107 -19.83 19.79 11.88
C LEU A 107 -19.13 18.65 12.64
N ALA A 108 -19.87 17.88 13.42
CA ALA A 108 -19.33 16.65 14.02
C ALA A 108 -18.68 15.81 12.91
N ASN A 109 -17.47 15.29 13.16
CA ASN A 109 -16.80 14.36 12.24
C ASN A 109 -17.58 13.04 12.23
N LEU A 110 -18.64 12.99 11.41
CA LEU A 110 -19.42 11.79 11.14
C LEU A 110 -18.47 10.70 10.64
N GLN A 111 -18.26 9.66 11.45
CA GLN A 111 -17.42 8.53 11.08
C GLN A 111 -18.22 7.44 10.37
N ARG A 112 -19.51 7.28 10.71
CA ARG A 112 -20.39 6.30 10.10
C ARG A 112 -21.83 6.79 10.03
N VAL A 113 -22.51 6.37 8.97
CA VAL A 113 -23.96 6.43 8.83
C VAL A 113 -24.50 5.02 8.62
N GLU A 114 -25.49 4.62 9.43
CA GLU A 114 -26.09 3.29 9.41
C GLU A 114 -27.54 3.36 8.93
N TYR A 115 -27.88 2.50 7.98
CA TYR A 115 -29.24 2.15 7.60
C TYR A 115 -29.55 0.76 8.14
N GLN A 116 -30.06 0.73 9.37
CA GLN A 116 -30.41 -0.51 10.05
C GLN A 116 -31.63 -1.17 9.39
N ASP A 117 -31.52 -2.46 9.06
CA ASP A 117 -32.61 -3.24 8.46
C ASP A 117 -33.20 -2.56 7.20
N LEU A 118 -32.31 -2.04 6.36
CA LEU A 118 -32.63 -1.34 5.12
C LEU A 118 -33.38 -2.24 4.14
N TRP A 119 -33.01 -3.52 4.09
CA TRP A 119 -33.85 -4.60 3.56
C TRP A 119 -34.07 -5.63 4.66
N ASP A 120 -35.00 -6.56 4.48
CA ASP A 120 -35.32 -7.60 5.47
C ASP A 120 -34.05 -8.34 5.95
N GLY A 121 -33.61 -8.05 7.16
CA GLY A 121 -32.40 -8.61 7.78
C GLY A 121 -31.08 -8.09 7.21
N ILE A 122 -31.07 -6.96 6.50
CA ILE A 122 -29.86 -6.40 5.87
C ILE A 122 -29.63 -4.96 6.33
N THR A 123 -28.48 -4.74 6.96
CA THR A 123 -28.03 -3.42 7.40
C THR A 123 -26.94 -2.89 6.46
N LEU A 124 -27.01 -1.61 6.09
CA LEU A 124 -26.00 -0.94 5.27
C LEU A 124 -25.28 0.13 6.10
N HIS A 125 -23.97 0.02 6.20
CA HIS A 125 -23.11 1.05 6.77
C HIS A 125 -22.43 1.82 5.66
N TYR A 126 -22.35 3.14 5.82
CA TYR A 126 -21.38 3.95 5.14
C TYR A 126 -20.37 4.47 6.16
N ASP A 127 -19.08 4.15 5.98
CA ASP A 127 -17.99 4.58 6.84
C ASP A 127 -17.14 5.66 6.12
N ALA A 128 -16.73 6.67 6.87
CA ALA A 128 -15.74 7.63 6.39
C ALA A 128 -14.38 6.94 6.22
N VAL A 129 -13.69 7.24 5.11
CA VAL A 129 -12.37 6.72 4.79
C VAL A 129 -11.40 7.86 4.51
N GLN A 130 -10.13 7.67 4.85
CA GLN A 130 -9.09 8.65 4.51
C GLN A 130 -8.84 8.73 3.00
N THR A 131 -9.17 7.67 2.27
CA THR A 131 -8.73 7.39 0.91
C THR A 131 -9.94 7.03 0.03
N GLY A 132 -10.81 7.99 -0.26
CA GLY A 132 -12.06 7.76 -0.99
C GLY A 132 -13.18 8.70 -0.55
N ILE A 133 -14.42 8.36 -0.91
CA ILE A 133 -15.61 9.15 -0.54
C ILE A 133 -16.26 8.57 0.72
N ALA A 134 -16.62 7.29 0.66
CA ALA A 134 -17.10 6.48 1.77
C ALA A 134 -16.92 4.99 1.42
N GLU A 135 -16.83 4.16 2.44
CA GLU A 135 -16.86 2.70 2.33
C GLU A 135 -18.28 2.23 2.62
N SER A 136 -18.88 1.38 1.77
CA SER A 136 -20.22 0.84 1.97
C SER A 136 -20.15 -0.63 2.38
N THR A 137 -20.59 -0.99 3.58
CA THR A 137 -20.57 -2.39 4.06
C THR A 137 -21.98 -2.89 4.30
N TYR A 138 -22.30 -4.07 3.77
CA TYR A 138 -23.60 -4.73 3.92
C TYR A 138 -23.49 -5.88 4.92
N PHE A 139 -24.34 -5.87 5.94
CA PHE A 139 -24.44 -6.90 6.97
C PHE A 139 -25.75 -7.66 6.77
N ILE A 140 -25.65 -8.90 6.32
CA ILE A 140 -26.77 -9.78 5.98
C ILE A 140 -26.95 -10.78 7.13
N GLN A 141 -28.00 -10.62 7.92
CA GLN A 141 -28.31 -11.48 9.06
C GLN A 141 -28.62 -12.92 8.62
N PRO A 142 -28.50 -13.91 9.52
CA PRO A 142 -28.91 -15.28 9.24
C PRO A 142 -30.33 -15.36 8.66
N GLY A 143 -30.46 -16.09 7.54
CA GLY A 143 -31.71 -16.27 6.82
C GLY A 143 -32.11 -15.14 5.84
N ALA A 144 -31.45 -13.97 5.87
CA ALA A 144 -31.74 -12.88 4.93
C ALA A 144 -31.27 -13.20 3.49
N ASP A 145 -31.91 -12.58 2.49
CA ASP A 145 -31.60 -12.82 1.07
C ASP A 145 -30.78 -11.68 0.46
N VAL A 146 -29.55 -12.00 0.05
CA VAL A 146 -28.65 -11.08 -0.66
C VAL A 146 -29.29 -10.55 -1.95
N ALA A 147 -30.24 -11.29 -2.54
CA ALA A 147 -30.97 -10.86 -3.72
C ALA A 147 -31.85 -9.61 -3.48
N ASP A 148 -32.17 -9.28 -2.23
CA ASP A 148 -32.95 -8.09 -1.90
C ASP A 148 -32.14 -6.80 -2.08
N ILE A 149 -30.82 -6.88 -1.98
CA ILE A 149 -29.93 -5.72 -2.18
C ILE A 149 -29.99 -5.29 -3.65
N ARG A 150 -30.69 -4.19 -3.91
CA ARG A 150 -30.83 -3.62 -5.24
C ARG A 150 -30.63 -2.11 -5.19
N LEU A 151 -29.61 -1.64 -5.90
CA LEU A 151 -29.26 -0.24 -6.04
C LEU A 151 -29.58 0.27 -7.43
N ARG A 152 -29.85 1.57 -7.54
CA ARG A 152 -29.91 2.26 -8.84
C ARG A 152 -29.17 3.57 -8.78
N TYR A 153 -28.16 3.70 -9.64
CA TYR A 153 -27.52 4.97 -9.93
C TYR A 153 -28.37 5.77 -10.93
N ASN A 154 -28.44 7.08 -10.76
CA ASN A 154 -29.00 8.00 -11.77
C ASN A 154 -28.03 8.27 -12.95
N ALA A 155 -27.10 7.34 -13.19
CA ALA A 155 -25.98 7.46 -14.11
C ALA A 155 -25.69 6.11 -14.77
N ASP A 156 -25.15 6.15 -15.99
CA ASP A 156 -24.75 4.94 -16.71
C ASP A 156 -23.69 4.20 -15.90
N THR A 157 -23.97 2.94 -15.59
CA THR A 157 -23.12 2.09 -14.74
C THR A 157 -22.66 0.88 -15.52
N GLU A 158 -21.36 0.65 -15.55
CA GLU A 158 -20.72 -0.42 -16.31
C GLU A 158 -19.90 -1.31 -15.39
N LEU A 159 -20.17 -2.62 -15.40
CA LEU A 159 -19.30 -3.61 -14.79
C LEU A 159 -18.00 -3.70 -15.61
N GLN A 160 -16.87 -3.46 -14.95
CA GLN A 160 -15.55 -3.52 -15.56
C GLN A 160 -15.00 -4.95 -15.56
N GLN A 161 -13.95 -5.22 -16.34
CA GLN A 161 -13.31 -6.54 -16.39
C GLN A 161 -12.68 -6.94 -15.05
N ASP A 162 -12.28 -5.96 -14.24
CA ASP A 162 -11.72 -6.14 -12.89
C ASP A 162 -12.79 -6.41 -11.81
N GLY A 163 -14.06 -6.52 -12.19
CA GLY A 163 -15.17 -6.73 -11.26
C GLY A 163 -15.62 -5.47 -10.51
N SER A 164 -15.03 -4.31 -10.75
CA SER A 164 -15.47 -3.01 -10.23
C SER A 164 -16.64 -2.43 -11.03
N LEU A 165 -17.36 -1.46 -10.47
CA LEU A 165 -18.36 -0.66 -11.20
C LEU A 165 -17.76 0.68 -11.61
N LYS A 166 -18.01 1.09 -12.85
CA LYS A 166 -17.72 2.43 -13.35
C LYS A 166 -19.02 3.19 -13.59
N ILE A 167 -19.20 4.30 -12.89
CA ILE A 167 -20.44 5.10 -12.89
C ILE A 167 -20.13 6.44 -13.59
N LYS A 168 -20.69 6.66 -14.78
CA LYS A 168 -20.39 7.82 -15.63
C LYS A 168 -21.23 9.04 -15.24
N LEU A 169 -20.57 10.13 -14.85
CA LEU A 169 -21.26 11.36 -14.47
C LEU A 169 -21.79 12.11 -15.71
N ALA A 170 -23.04 12.55 -15.66
CA ALA A 170 -23.75 13.12 -16.82
C ALA A 170 -23.19 14.47 -17.31
N THR A 171 -22.45 15.21 -16.48
CA THR A 171 -22.17 16.64 -16.70
C THR A 171 -20.74 16.98 -17.15
N ARG A 172 -19.78 16.04 -17.11
CA ARG A 172 -18.41 16.16 -17.68
C ARG A 172 -17.83 14.77 -17.98
N GLN A 173 -16.77 14.68 -18.78
CA GLN A 173 -15.98 13.45 -18.98
C GLN A 173 -15.34 13.00 -17.65
N GLY A 174 -16.10 12.35 -16.77
CA GLY A 174 -15.67 11.87 -15.46
C GLY A 174 -16.53 10.69 -15.00
N TYR A 175 -15.96 9.86 -14.14
CA TYR A 175 -16.62 8.69 -13.59
C TYR A 175 -16.25 8.52 -12.11
N ILE A 176 -17.09 7.80 -11.38
CA ILE A 176 -16.78 7.26 -10.06
C ILE A 176 -16.63 5.76 -10.20
N THR A 177 -15.77 5.17 -9.39
CA THR A 177 -15.61 3.72 -9.31
C THR A 177 -16.06 3.19 -7.97
N GLU A 178 -16.79 2.08 -7.96
CA GLU A 178 -16.91 1.22 -6.78
C GLU A 178 -16.06 -0.02 -6.97
N SER A 179 -15.17 -0.28 -6.02
CA SER A 179 -14.29 -1.44 -6.01
C SER A 179 -15.08 -2.75 -6.00
N MET A 180 -14.47 -3.82 -6.52
CA MET A 180 -15.06 -5.16 -6.55
C MET A 180 -15.45 -5.62 -5.13
N PRO A 181 -16.62 -6.25 -4.93
CA PRO A 181 -17.03 -6.72 -3.63
C PRO A 181 -16.19 -7.89 -3.15
N VAL A 182 -15.91 -7.94 -1.85
CA VAL A 182 -15.49 -9.15 -1.13
C VAL A 182 -16.52 -9.50 -0.07
N ALA A 183 -16.67 -10.78 0.24
CA ALA A 183 -17.64 -11.23 1.23
C ALA A 183 -17.07 -12.30 2.15
N TRP A 184 -17.58 -12.36 3.39
CA TRP A 184 -17.16 -13.35 4.37
C TRP A 184 -18.19 -13.60 5.47
N GLN A 185 -18.00 -14.69 6.21
CA GLN A 185 -18.71 -15.00 7.45
C GLN A 185 -17.72 -15.13 8.61
N ILE A 186 -18.17 -14.87 9.83
CA ILE A 186 -17.41 -15.23 11.04
C ILE A 186 -17.97 -16.56 11.57
N VAL A 187 -17.16 -17.61 11.48
CA VAL A 187 -17.49 -18.98 11.96
C VAL A 187 -16.40 -19.39 12.94
N ASP A 188 -16.79 -19.74 14.17
CA ASP A 188 -15.87 -20.11 15.25
C ASP A 188 -14.77 -19.07 15.51
N GLY A 189 -15.14 -17.78 15.43
CA GLY A 189 -14.21 -16.66 15.62
C GLY A 189 -13.23 -16.44 14.46
N ARG A 190 -13.39 -17.13 13.33
CA ARG A 190 -12.54 -17.00 12.12
C ARG A 190 -13.33 -16.47 10.94
N LYS A 191 -12.68 -15.62 10.15
CA LYS A 191 -13.21 -15.10 8.89
C LYS A 191 -13.13 -16.18 7.80
N LYS A 192 -14.28 -16.55 7.22
CA LYS A 192 -14.41 -17.49 6.11
C LYS A 192 -14.90 -16.77 4.87
N ALA A 193 -14.07 -16.73 3.82
CA ALA A 193 -14.41 -16.05 2.57
C ALA A 193 -15.63 -16.68 1.87
N VAL A 194 -16.42 -15.85 1.22
CA VAL A 194 -17.56 -16.20 0.38
C VAL A 194 -17.39 -15.52 -0.97
N GLN A 195 -17.51 -16.28 -2.06
CA GLN A 195 -17.43 -15.72 -3.41
C GLN A 195 -18.56 -14.70 -3.61
N VAL A 196 -18.25 -13.53 -4.16
CA VAL A 196 -19.22 -12.47 -4.45
C VAL A 196 -18.80 -11.69 -5.69
N ALA A 197 -19.76 -11.19 -6.45
CA ALA A 197 -19.56 -10.27 -7.57
C ALA A 197 -20.73 -9.30 -7.68
N TYR A 198 -20.51 -8.13 -8.27
CA TYR A 198 -21.64 -7.29 -8.71
C TYR A 198 -22.41 -7.99 -9.82
N GLU A 199 -23.71 -7.75 -9.82
CA GLU A 199 -24.60 -8.16 -10.89
C GLU A 199 -25.43 -6.96 -11.35
N ILE A 200 -25.45 -6.70 -12.66
CA ILE A 200 -26.29 -5.66 -13.25
C ILE A 200 -27.42 -6.33 -14.03
N GLN A 201 -28.67 -6.12 -13.58
CA GLN A 201 -29.89 -6.59 -14.25
C GLN A 201 -30.86 -5.42 -14.43
N ASP A 202 -31.24 -5.12 -15.67
CA ASP A 202 -32.16 -4.01 -16.01
C ASP A 202 -31.77 -2.66 -15.39
N GLY A 203 -30.46 -2.36 -15.36
CA GLY A 203 -29.92 -1.13 -14.77
C GLY A 203 -29.99 -1.07 -13.23
N LYS A 204 -30.30 -2.19 -12.57
CA LYS A 204 -30.24 -2.37 -11.12
C LYS A 204 -28.97 -3.12 -10.77
N ILE A 205 -28.25 -2.65 -9.76
CA ILE A 205 -27.02 -3.25 -9.27
C ILE A 205 -27.36 -4.06 -8.03
N GLY A 206 -26.86 -5.28 -7.94
CA GLY A 206 -26.94 -6.11 -6.74
C GLY A 206 -25.70 -6.98 -6.61
N PHE A 207 -25.79 -8.00 -5.77
CA PHE A 207 -24.71 -8.96 -5.55
C PHE A 207 -25.14 -10.37 -5.94
N LYS A 208 -24.21 -11.11 -6.54
CA LYS A 208 -24.29 -12.55 -6.74
C LYS A 208 -23.25 -13.22 -5.86
N THR A 209 -23.66 -14.19 -5.04
CA THR A 209 -22.77 -14.90 -4.13
C THR A 209 -22.61 -16.37 -4.50
N GLY A 210 -21.48 -16.96 -4.13
CA GLY A 210 -21.31 -18.42 -4.05
C GLY A 210 -22.04 -19.03 -2.85
N ALA A 211 -21.78 -20.31 -2.58
CA ALA A 211 -22.37 -20.99 -1.43
C ALA A 211 -21.77 -20.48 -0.10
N TYR A 212 -22.64 -20.28 0.90
CA TYR A 212 -22.27 -19.90 2.27
C TYR A 212 -23.26 -20.48 3.29
N ASN A 213 -22.91 -20.46 4.58
CA ASN A 213 -23.79 -20.98 5.63
C ASN A 213 -24.86 -19.95 5.99
N LYS A 214 -26.13 -20.22 5.66
CA LYS A 214 -27.24 -19.30 5.90
C LYS A 214 -27.59 -19.06 7.38
N ASP A 215 -27.01 -19.84 8.29
CA ASP A 215 -27.18 -19.69 9.75
C ASP A 215 -26.21 -18.67 10.37
N HIS A 216 -25.28 -18.12 9.58
CA HIS A 216 -24.32 -17.12 10.02
C HIS A 216 -24.48 -15.82 9.23
N GLU A 217 -24.15 -14.69 9.86
CA GLU A 217 -24.10 -13.40 9.20
C GLU A 217 -23.10 -13.44 8.02
N LEU A 218 -23.51 -12.87 6.89
CA LEU A 218 -22.66 -12.61 5.74
C LEU A 218 -22.36 -11.11 5.69
N ILE A 219 -21.09 -10.75 5.58
CA ILE A 219 -20.64 -9.37 5.42
C ILE A 219 -20.15 -9.21 3.99
N ILE A 220 -20.62 -8.19 3.27
CA ILE A 220 -20.12 -7.80 1.94
C ILE A 220 -19.49 -6.41 2.07
N ASP A 221 -18.23 -6.30 1.70
CA ASP A 221 -17.41 -5.09 1.77
C ASP A 221 -16.66 -4.93 0.44
N PRO A 222 -16.79 -3.81 -0.27
CA PRO A 222 -16.09 -3.58 -1.53
C PRO A 222 -14.61 -3.16 -1.41
N THR A 223 -13.94 -3.19 -0.25
CA THR A 223 -12.61 -2.57 -0.13
C THR A 223 -11.37 -3.39 -0.53
N TYR A 224 -11.52 -4.49 -1.28
CA TYR A 224 -10.40 -5.08 -2.02
C TYR A 224 -10.20 -4.35 -3.36
N GLN A 225 -9.06 -3.68 -3.56
CA GLN A 225 -8.90 -2.87 -4.78
C GLN A 225 -8.58 -3.74 -5.99
N TRP A 226 -7.40 -4.37 -6.03
CA TRP A 226 -7.05 -5.36 -7.06
C TRP A 226 -5.73 -6.07 -6.73
N HIS A 227 -5.53 -7.23 -7.35
CA HIS A 227 -4.21 -7.86 -7.53
C HIS A 227 -4.10 -8.44 -8.93
N THR A 228 -2.87 -8.69 -9.35
CA THR A 228 -2.57 -9.26 -10.66
C THR A 228 -1.28 -10.05 -10.62
N PHE A 229 -1.16 -11.01 -11.51
CA PHE A 229 0.05 -11.78 -11.75
C PHE A 229 0.62 -11.44 -13.13
N TYR A 230 1.94 -11.46 -13.28
CA TYR A 230 2.62 -11.38 -14.55
C TYR A 230 3.87 -12.26 -14.52
N GLY A 231 4.01 -13.12 -15.52
CA GLY A 231 5.15 -14.02 -15.60
C GLY A 231 5.09 -14.88 -16.85
N SER A 232 6.15 -15.65 -17.03
CA SER A 232 6.30 -16.70 -18.01
C SER A 232 5.97 -18.05 -17.39
N THR A 233 6.11 -19.15 -18.14
CA THR A 233 6.04 -20.49 -17.54
C THR A 233 7.29 -20.87 -16.74
N ALA A 234 8.33 -20.02 -16.75
CA ALA A 234 9.56 -20.16 -15.97
C ALA A 234 9.47 -19.33 -14.68
N THR A 235 10.58 -19.11 -13.96
CA THR A 235 10.57 -18.34 -12.72
C THR A 235 10.57 -16.85 -13.02
N ASP A 236 9.65 -16.13 -12.36
CA ASP A 236 9.52 -14.68 -12.41
C ASP A 236 9.24 -14.16 -10.99
N SER A 237 10.04 -13.21 -10.50
CA SER A 237 9.92 -12.71 -9.12
C SER A 237 9.98 -11.19 -9.09
N GLY A 238 9.00 -10.53 -8.46
CA GLY A 238 8.99 -9.08 -8.24
C GLY A 238 9.68 -8.71 -6.94
N LEU A 239 10.81 -8.00 -7.01
CA LEU A 239 11.65 -7.72 -5.85
C LEU A 239 11.44 -6.31 -5.29
N ALA A 240 11.08 -5.34 -6.12
CA ALA A 240 10.85 -3.97 -5.67
C ALA A 240 9.79 -3.24 -6.50
N ILE A 241 9.15 -2.25 -5.88
CA ILE A 241 8.00 -1.52 -6.40
C ILE A 241 8.15 -0.01 -6.16
N ALA A 242 7.73 0.79 -7.12
CA ALA A 242 7.61 2.24 -7.03
C ALA A 242 6.27 2.71 -7.61
N VAL A 243 5.76 3.85 -7.15
CA VAL A 243 4.48 4.42 -7.60
C VAL A 243 4.63 5.91 -7.86
N ASP A 244 4.12 6.38 -9.00
CA ASP A 244 4.11 7.80 -9.36
C ASP A 244 2.89 8.55 -8.80
N GLU A 245 2.88 9.88 -8.93
CA GLU A 245 1.78 10.73 -8.45
C GLU A 245 0.43 10.46 -9.14
N ASN A 246 0.44 9.81 -10.31
CA ASN A 246 -0.77 9.40 -11.02
C ASN A 246 -1.26 8.00 -10.59
N GLY A 247 -0.57 7.37 -9.65
CA GLY A 247 -0.84 6.02 -9.19
C GLY A 247 -0.40 4.93 -10.16
N ASN A 248 0.44 5.23 -11.16
CA ASN A 248 1.05 4.19 -11.98
C ASN A 248 2.08 3.42 -11.16
N VAL A 249 2.09 2.10 -11.33
CA VAL A 249 2.90 1.18 -10.55
C VAL A 249 4.04 0.67 -11.41
N TYR A 250 5.24 0.68 -10.87
CA TYR A 250 6.45 0.21 -11.52
C TYR A 250 7.05 -0.91 -10.68
N VAL A 251 7.36 -2.05 -11.31
CA VAL A 251 7.96 -3.20 -10.62
C VAL A 251 9.22 -3.61 -11.35
N THR A 252 10.25 -3.95 -10.57
CA THR A 252 11.45 -4.63 -11.07
C THR A 252 11.64 -5.98 -10.39
N GLY A 253 12.39 -6.86 -11.05
CA GLY A 253 12.72 -8.15 -10.51
C GLY A 253 13.62 -8.94 -11.45
N SER A 254 13.42 -10.26 -11.47
CA SER A 254 14.07 -11.19 -12.39
C SER A 254 13.06 -12.05 -13.14
N SER A 255 13.39 -12.44 -14.37
CA SER A 255 12.63 -13.38 -15.18
C SER A 255 13.55 -14.34 -15.94
N ASP A 256 13.17 -15.61 -15.99
CA ASP A 256 13.86 -16.66 -16.74
C ASP A 256 13.30 -16.87 -18.17
N ALA A 257 12.28 -16.09 -18.60
CA ALA A 257 11.80 -16.12 -19.97
C ALA A 257 11.00 -14.88 -20.42
N THR A 258 10.83 -14.73 -21.73
CA THR A 258 9.97 -13.67 -22.29
C THR A 258 8.50 -13.97 -22.04
N TRP A 259 7.74 -12.97 -21.62
CA TRP A 259 6.28 -13.01 -21.55
C TRP A 259 5.63 -11.72 -22.07
N GLY A 260 4.38 -11.83 -22.53
CA GLY A 260 3.63 -10.72 -23.12
C GLY A 260 4.20 -10.24 -24.46
N ASN A 261 4.18 -8.92 -24.68
CA ASN A 261 4.75 -8.26 -25.85
C ASN A 261 5.74 -7.18 -25.36
N PRO A 262 6.94 -7.55 -24.92
CA PRO A 262 7.85 -6.60 -24.28
C PRO A 262 8.50 -5.65 -25.26
N LEU A 263 8.89 -4.48 -24.75
CA LEU A 263 9.67 -3.48 -25.50
C LEU A 263 11.06 -3.99 -25.88
N HIS A 264 11.65 -4.82 -25.02
CA HIS A 264 12.89 -5.55 -25.27
C HIS A 264 12.74 -6.94 -24.66
N PRO A 265 12.95 -8.04 -25.42
CA PRO A 265 12.75 -9.40 -24.92
C PRO A 265 13.88 -9.86 -24.01
N TYR A 266 13.59 -10.91 -23.25
CA TYR A 266 14.59 -11.65 -22.48
C TYR A 266 15.64 -12.29 -23.40
N THR A 267 16.87 -12.39 -22.91
CA THR A 267 18.05 -12.89 -23.61
C THR A 267 18.29 -14.37 -23.29
N ASP A 268 18.84 -14.68 -22.11
CA ASP A 268 19.10 -16.05 -21.62
C ASP A 268 19.33 -16.10 -20.10
N SER A 269 19.43 -17.28 -19.50
CA SER A 269 19.46 -17.56 -18.05
C SER A 269 18.35 -16.86 -17.22
N THR A 270 18.59 -15.61 -16.83
CA THR A 270 17.76 -14.81 -15.93
C THR A 270 18.05 -13.35 -16.25
N ASP A 271 17.06 -12.58 -16.68
CA ASP A 271 17.21 -11.15 -16.97
C ASP A 271 16.47 -10.28 -15.95
N ILE A 272 16.91 -9.02 -15.84
CA ILE A 272 16.15 -7.99 -15.15
C ILE A 272 14.85 -7.76 -15.91
N VAL A 273 13.72 -7.87 -15.23
CA VAL A 273 12.41 -7.49 -15.76
C VAL A 273 11.94 -6.18 -15.14
N VAL A 274 11.41 -5.29 -15.96
CA VAL A 274 10.75 -4.04 -15.52
C VAL A 274 9.38 -3.95 -16.17
N LEU A 275 8.35 -3.67 -15.38
CA LEU A 275 6.98 -3.47 -15.88
C LEU A 275 6.33 -2.23 -15.30
N LYS A 276 5.38 -1.67 -16.04
CA LYS A 276 4.53 -0.57 -15.61
C LYS A 276 3.06 -0.96 -15.72
N LEU A 277 2.31 -0.77 -14.63
CA LEU A 277 0.86 -0.82 -14.59
C LEU A 277 0.30 0.60 -14.43
N ASN A 278 -0.92 0.83 -14.90
CA ASN A 278 -1.65 2.04 -14.52
C ASN A 278 -2.29 1.88 -13.12
N SER A 279 -2.98 2.90 -12.64
CA SER A 279 -3.63 2.90 -11.31
C SER A 279 -4.76 1.88 -11.14
N SER A 280 -5.29 1.33 -12.24
CA SER A 280 -6.25 0.23 -12.24
C SER A 280 -5.59 -1.16 -12.36
N GLY A 281 -4.26 -1.23 -12.29
CA GLY A 281 -3.51 -2.50 -12.38
C GLY A 281 -3.34 -3.05 -13.79
N ALA A 282 -3.73 -2.32 -14.85
CA ALA A 282 -3.55 -2.78 -16.23
C ALA A 282 -2.12 -2.53 -16.73
N LEU A 283 -1.48 -3.57 -17.27
CA LEU A 283 -0.15 -3.49 -17.88
C LEU A 283 -0.10 -2.47 -19.03
N GLN A 284 0.84 -1.54 -18.94
CA GLN A 284 1.13 -0.52 -19.95
C GLN A 284 2.30 -0.95 -20.83
N TRP A 285 3.37 -1.46 -20.21
CA TRP A 285 4.52 -2.02 -20.89
C TRP A 285 5.32 -2.91 -19.93
N ASN A 286 6.11 -3.82 -20.51
CA ASN A 286 7.17 -4.56 -19.83
C ASN A 286 8.42 -4.60 -20.73
N THR A 287 9.58 -4.84 -20.12
CA THR A 287 10.86 -4.92 -20.81
C THR A 287 11.84 -5.77 -20.00
N PHE A 288 12.80 -6.38 -20.68
CA PHE A 288 13.82 -7.23 -20.09
C PHE A 288 15.21 -6.75 -20.52
N TYR A 289 16.17 -6.75 -19.59
CA TYR A 289 17.56 -6.43 -19.89
C TYR A 289 18.51 -7.32 -19.10
N GLY A 290 19.54 -7.79 -19.78
CA GLY A 290 20.53 -8.69 -19.19
C GLY A 290 21.54 -9.17 -20.22
N SER A 291 22.17 -10.28 -19.89
CA SER A 291 23.22 -10.93 -20.65
C SER A 291 22.81 -12.37 -21.00
N ALA A 292 23.77 -13.20 -21.40
CA ALA A 292 23.53 -14.64 -21.52
C ALA A 292 23.71 -15.38 -20.18
N ASN A 293 24.00 -14.66 -19.10
CA ASN A 293 24.18 -15.16 -17.74
C ASN A 293 23.15 -14.49 -16.83
N SER A 294 23.19 -14.79 -15.53
CA SER A 294 22.19 -14.28 -14.59
C SER A 294 22.36 -12.78 -14.28
N ASP A 295 21.25 -12.06 -14.38
CA ASP A 295 21.09 -10.63 -14.14
C ASP A 295 19.84 -10.39 -13.28
N TYR A 296 19.99 -9.73 -12.13
CA TYR A 296 18.91 -9.58 -11.14
C TYR A 296 18.61 -8.12 -10.85
N GLY A 297 17.35 -7.69 -11.00
CA GLY A 297 16.89 -6.35 -10.63
C GLY A 297 16.40 -6.31 -9.19
N ASN A 298 17.20 -5.77 -8.28
CA ASN A 298 16.94 -5.84 -6.83
C ASN A 298 16.11 -4.66 -6.30
N SER A 299 16.25 -3.46 -6.89
CA SER A 299 15.54 -2.27 -6.41
C SER A 299 15.23 -1.29 -7.55
N ILE A 300 14.13 -0.55 -7.40
CA ILE A 300 13.63 0.43 -8.39
C ILE A 300 13.33 1.77 -7.72
N ALA A 301 13.62 2.87 -8.42
CA ALA A 301 13.23 4.23 -8.07
C ALA A 301 12.72 4.96 -9.32
N ILE A 302 11.88 5.98 -9.11
CA ILE A 302 11.38 6.85 -10.18
C ILE A 302 11.62 8.32 -9.83
N ASP A 303 11.90 9.14 -10.83
CA ASP A 303 12.00 10.59 -10.65
C ASP A 303 10.68 11.32 -10.98
N GLY A 304 10.61 12.62 -10.70
CA GLY A 304 9.42 13.44 -10.97
C GLY A 304 9.05 13.59 -12.45
N ASN A 305 9.94 13.20 -13.37
CA ASN A 305 9.64 13.14 -14.82
C ASN A 305 9.13 11.75 -15.24
N GLY A 306 9.04 10.81 -14.29
CA GLY A 306 8.65 9.43 -14.53
C GLY A 306 9.75 8.57 -15.15
N ASN A 307 11.01 9.01 -15.15
CA ASN A 307 12.11 8.12 -15.54
C ASN A 307 12.29 7.04 -14.48
N VAL A 308 12.66 5.84 -14.92
CA VAL A 308 12.79 4.65 -14.09
C VAL A 308 14.26 4.32 -13.94
N TYR A 309 14.69 4.08 -12.71
CA TYR A 309 16.05 3.69 -12.36
C TYR A 309 16.01 2.36 -11.63
N VAL A 310 16.71 1.37 -12.15
CA VAL A 310 16.81 0.03 -11.56
C VAL A 310 18.25 -0.21 -11.17
N THR A 311 18.47 -0.79 -9.99
CA THR A 311 19.77 -1.36 -9.61
C THR A 311 19.66 -2.85 -9.34
N GLY A 312 20.80 -3.52 -9.41
CA GLY A 312 20.88 -4.95 -9.35
C GLY A 312 22.30 -5.46 -9.37
N GLN A 313 22.44 -6.69 -9.85
CA GLN A 313 23.74 -7.29 -10.13
C GLN A 313 23.74 -8.00 -11.49
N SER A 314 24.90 -8.01 -12.14
CA SER A 314 25.12 -8.70 -13.40
C SER A 314 26.47 -9.42 -13.40
N ASN A 315 26.49 -10.66 -13.88
CA ASN A 315 27.73 -11.42 -14.00
C ASN A 315 28.52 -11.09 -15.27
N THR A 316 27.96 -10.33 -16.21
CA THR A 316 28.58 -10.09 -17.52
C THR A 316 28.08 -8.80 -18.16
N SER A 317 28.98 -8.05 -18.81
CA SER A 317 28.58 -6.88 -19.59
C SER A 317 27.47 -7.19 -20.60
N TRP A 318 26.52 -6.27 -20.73
CA TRP A 318 25.45 -6.37 -21.73
C TRP A 318 25.96 -5.93 -23.10
N ALA A 319 25.59 -6.68 -24.15
CA ALA A 319 26.02 -6.42 -25.53
C ALA A 319 25.01 -5.58 -26.34
N SER A 320 23.79 -5.42 -25.82
CA SER A 320 22.65 -4.74 -26.45
C SER A 320 21.87 -3.95 -25.38
N PRO A 321 21.24 -2.79 -25.71
CA PRO A 321 21.15 -2.17 -27.03
C PRO A 321 22.36 -1.29 -27.41
N VAL A 322 23.17 -0.86 -26.44
CA VAL A 322 24.42 -0.08 -26.64
C VAL A 322 25.44 -0.48 -25.57
N ALA A 323 26.71 -0.09 -25.74
CA ALA A 323 27.74 -0.31 -24.72
C ALA A 323 27.41 0.42 -23.40
N PRO A 324 27.80 -0.13 -22.24
CA PRO A 324 27.60 0.53 -20.96
C PRO A 324 28.44 1.81 -20.84
N LEU A 325 28.02 2.72 -19.97
CA LEU A 325 28.79 3.92 -19.63
C LEU A 325 30.12 3.55 -18.93
N HIS A 326 30.10 2.55 -18.05
CA HIS A 326 31.28 1.93 -17.44
C HIS A 326 31.22 0.42 -17.63
N ALA A 327 32.33 -0.18 -18.03
CA ALA A 327 32.41 -1.60 -18.32
C ALA A 327 32.33 -2.45 -17.04
N HIS A 328 31.73 -3.63 -17.19
CA HIS A 328 31.81 -4.73 -16.23
C HIS A 328 33.25 -5.19 -16.05
N ASN A 329 33.59 -5.65 -14.85
CA ASN A 329 34.94 -5.96 -14.39
C ASN A 329 35.07 -7.36 -13.77
N SER A 330 34.36 -8.37 -14.31
CA SER A 330 34.36 -9.78 -13.83
C SER A 330 33.72 -10.01 -12.47
N GLY A 331 33.23 -11.23 -12.22
CA GLY A 331 32.36 -11.48 -11.07
C GLY A 331 30.97 -10.84 -11.27
N PHE A 332 30.20 -10.71 -10.20
CA PHE A 332 28.99 -9.89 -10.25
C PHE A 332 29.37 -8.44 -10.02
N ASP A 333 28.94 -7.51 -10.88
CA ASP A 333 29.02 -6.08 -10.61
C ASP A 333 27.64 -5.48 -10.37
N VAL A 334 27.61 -4.34 -9.67
CA VAL A 334 26.43 -3.50 -9.57
C VAL A 334 26.06 -3.00 -10.96
N VAL A 335 24.83 -3.27 -11.39
CA VAL A 335 24.26 -2.64 -12.59
C VAL A 335 23.28 -1.55 -12.20
N ILE A 336 23.29 -0.46 -12.96
CA ILE A 336 22.26 0.58 -12.92
C ILE A 336 21.70 0.75 -14.32
N LEU A 337 20.40 0.62 -14.48
CA LEU A 337 19.66 0.79 -15.73
C LEU A 337 18.71 1.98 -15.61
N LYS A 338 18.73 2.89 -16.59
CA LYS A 338 17.76 3.96 -16.73
C LYS A 338 16.85 3.76 -17.94
N LEU A 339 15.55 3.86 -17.70
CA LEU A 339 14.50 3.93 -18.71
C LEU A 339 13.76 5.27 -18.60
N ASP A 340 13.12 5.72 -19.68
CA ASP A 340 12.17 6.82 -19.59
C ASP A 340 10.76 6.36 -19.14
N SER A 341 9.81 7.29 -19.04
CA SER A 341 8.44 7.01 -18.60
C SER A 341 7.62 6.12 -19.53
N SER A 342 8.08 5.96 -20.78
CA SER A 342 7.52 5.03 -21.78
C SER A 342 8.16 3.64 -21.73
N GLY A 343 9.16 3.44 -20.87
CA GLY A 343 9.94 2.21 -20.77
C GLY A 343 11.07 2.12 -21.80
N ALA A 344 11.36 3.19 -22.55
CA ALA A 344 12.43 3.18 -23.53
C ALA A 344 13.79 3.32 -22.85
N TYR A 345 14.73 2.46 -23.26
CA TYR A 345 16.10 2.46 -22.79
C TYR A 345 16.79 3.82 -22.96
N GLN A 346 17.48 4.28 -21.91
CA GLN A 346 18.30 5.48 -21.95
C GLN A 346 19.80 5.13 -21.86
N TRP A 347 20.19 4.44 -20.80
CA TRP A 347 21.57 4.00 -20.58
C TRP A 347 21.63 2.92 -19.49
N HIS A 348 22.75 2.21 -19.42
CA HIS A 348 23.13 1.41 -18.25
C HIS A 348 24.62 1.60 -17.94
N THR A 349 25.02 1.28 -16.71
CA THR A 349 26.40 1.37 -16.25
C THR A 349 26.70 0.29 -15.22
N PHE A 350 27.96 -0.15 -15.15
CA PHE A 350 28.44 -1.10 -14.16
C PHE A 350 29.42 -0.44 -13.19
N TYR A 351 29.36 -0.82 -11.92
CA TYR A 351 30.34 -0.45 -10.90
C TYR A 351 30.63 -1.65 -10.00
N GLY A 352 31.89 -1.90 -9.73
CA GLY A 352 32.30 -3.04 -8.92
C GLY A 352 33.81 -3.25 -8.94
N SER A 353 34.23 -4.21 -8.13
CA SER A 353 35.60 -4.71 -8.07
C SER A 353 35.84 -5.76 -9.15
N ALA A 354 36.83 -6.64 -8.98
CA ALA A 354 36.99 -7.82 -9.83
C ALA A 354 36.38 -9.08 -9.19
N SER A 355 35.39 -8.89 -8.33
CA SER A 355 34.79 -9.91 -7.48
C SER A 355 33.32 -9.56 -7.27
N THR A 356 32.62 -10.18 -6.32
CA THR A 356 31.17 -9.95 -6.17
C THR A 356 30.85 -8.58 -5.57
N ASP A 357 30.05 -7.83 -6.31
CA ASP A 357 29.48 -6.54 -5.98
C ASP A 357 27.99 -6.54 -6.38
N SER A 358 27.11 -6.09 -5.50
CA SER A 358 25.66 -6.15 -5.74
C SER A 358 24.98 -4.87 -5.28
N GLY A 359 24.20 -4.22 -6.16
CA GLY A 359 23.30 -3.14 -5.79
C GLY A 359 22.02 -3.74 -5.20
N LEU A 360 21.70 -3.39 -3.96
CA LEU A 360 20.55 -3.93 -3.23
C LEU A 360 19.46 -2.87 -3.01
N GLY A 361 19.86 -1.60 -2.88
CA GLY A 361 18.93 -0.47 -2.75
C GLY A 361 19.29 0.67 -3.71
N ILE A 362 18.28 1.33 -4.27
CA ILE A 362 18.42 2.56 -5.05
C ILE A 362 17.48 3.66 -4.56
N ALA A 363 17.98 4.88 -4.49
CA ALA A 363 17.18 6.08 -4.32
C ALA A 363 17.66 7.20 -5.25
N VAL A 364 16.76 8.10 -5.63
CA VAL A 364 17.05 9.23 -6.53
C VAL A 364 16.59 10.52 -5.87
N ASP A 365 17.42 11.56 -5.91
CA ASP A 365 17.06 12.88 -5.37
C ASP A 365 16.34 13.77 -6.40
N GLY A 366 15.90 14.96 -5.96
CA GLY A 366 15.18 15.90 -6.81
C GLY A 366 16.00 16.47 -7.98
N ASP A 367 17.33 16.39 -7.92
CA ASP A 367 18.24 16.79 -9.00
C ASP A 367 18.54 15.62 -9.97
N GLY A 368 17.99 14.44 -9.67
CA GLY A 368 18.19 13.20 -10.42
C GLY A 368 19.49 12.48 -10.10
N ASN A 369 20.22 12.86 -9.04
CA ASN A 369 21.40 12.09 -8.61
C ASN A 369 20.95 10.74 -8.03
N ILE A 370 21.76 9.72 -8.26
CA ILE A 370 21.42 8.33 -7.97
C ILE A 370 22.29 7.85 -6.81
N TYR A 371 21.66 7.25 -5.81
CA TYR A 371 22.32 6.73 -4.62
C TYR A 371 22.06 5.23 -4.55
N ILE A 372 23.12 4.46 -4.39
CA ILE A 372 23.06 3.01 -4.30
C ILE A 372 23.61 2.56 -2.96
N SER A 373 22.95 1.59 -2.34
CA SER A 373 23.52 0.77 -1.26
C SER A 373 23.62 -0.67 -1.70
N GLY A 374 24.58 -1.40 -1.14
CA GLY A 374 24.75 -2.80 -1.47
C GLY A 374 25.90 -3.46 -0.74
N ILE A 375 26.47 -4.48 -1.38
CA ILE A 375 27.68 -5.16 -0.91
C ILE A 375 28.82 -5.04 -1.91
N SER A 376 30.04 -5.10 -1.39
CA SER A 376 31.26 -5.24 -2.17
C SER A 376 32.29 -6.05 -1.41
N VAL A 377 33.02 -6.94 -2.10
CA VAL A 377 34.08 -7.75 -1.47
C VAL A 377 35.49 -7.18 -1.63
N ALA A 378 35.64 -6.04 -2.32
CA ALA A 378 36.92 -5.36 -2.50
C ALA A 378 36.78 -3.87 -2.84
N THR A 379 37.84 -3.11 -2.60
CA THR A 379 37.85 -1.67 -2.93
C THR A 379 37.80 -1.42 -4.44
N TRP A 380 36.96 -0.48 -4.87
CA TRP A 380 36.94 0.06 -6.23
C TRP A 380 36.67 1.58 -6.24
N GLY A 381 36.81 2.20 -7.41
CA GLY A 381 36.72 3.66 -7.58
C GLY A 381 38.06 4.37 -7.37
N ILE A 382 38.20 5.56 -7.94
CA ILE A 382 39.42 6.37 -7.81
C ILE A 382 39.29 7.20 -6.53
N SER A 383 39.91 6.75 -5.44
CA SER A 383 39.91 7.43 -4.13
C SER A 383 38.54 7.41 -3.41
N PRO A 384 38.04 6.22 -3.01
CA PRO A 384 36.85 6.15 -2.17
C PRO A 384 37.08 6.86 -0.84
N LEU A 385 36.01 7.42 -0.26
CA LEU A 385 36.06 8.15 1.02
C LEU A 385 36.60 7.27 2.15
N ASN A 386 36.19 6.00 2.16
CA ASN A 386 36.74 4.94 3.00
C ASN A 386 36.91 3.70 2.13
N PRO A 387 38.08 3.05 2.09
CA PRO A 387 38.28 1.80 1.35
C PRO A 387 37.67 0.60 2.08
N HIS A 388 37.46 -0.50 1.35
CA HIS A 388 37.04 -1.80 1.89
C HIS A 388 38.05 -2.32 2.94
N GLY A 389 37.55 -2.97 3.99
CA GLY A 389 38.33 -3.42 5.16
C GLY A 389 39.32 -4.56 4.89
N GLY A 390 39.26 -5.19 3.72
CA GLY A 390 40.09 -6.33 3.31
C GLY A 390 39.57 -7.69 3.77
N GLY A 391 40.24 -8.78 3.38
CA GLY A 391 39.95 -10.13 3.89
C GLY A 391 38.91 -10.96 3.13
N GLY A 392 38.34 -10.43 2.04
CA GLY A 392 37.48 -11.18 1.11
C GLY A 392 36.01 -11.36 1.55
N ASN A 393 35.62 -10.78 2.69
CA ASN A 393 34.22 -10.70 3.11
C ASN A 393 33.55 -9.47 2.48
N ALA A 394 32.22 -9.51 2.34
CA ALA A 394 31.45 -8.38 1.86
C ALA A 394 31.38 -7.26 2.91
N ASP A 395 31.68 -6.03 2.50
CA ASP A 395 31.38 -4.79 3.23
C ASP A 395 30.19 -4.07 2.59
N ILE A 396 29.55 -3.19 3.34
CA ILE A 396 28.55 -2.25 2.82
C ILE A 396 29.24 -1.30 1.86
N VAL A 397 28.72 -1.17 0.64
CA VAL A 397 29.09 -0.09 -0.28
C VAL A 397 27.94 0.90 -0.40
N VAL A 398 28.27 2.20 -0.35
CA VAL A 398 27.34 3.28 -0.67
C VAL A 398 28.01 4.22 -1.66
N PHE A 399 27.32 4.57 -2.73
CA PHE A 399 27.86 5.50 -3.72
C PHE A 399 26.80 6.39 -4.36
N LYS A 400 27.24 7.56 -4.83
CA LYS A 400 26.43 8.57 -5.50
C LYS A 400 26.93 8.79 -6.92
N LEU A 401 26.02 8.70 -7.88
CA LEU A 401 26.22 9.09 -9.28
C LEU A 401 25.48 10.40 -9.56
N ASP A 402 25.97 11.16 -10.53
CA ASP A 402 25.19 12.26 -11.08
C ASP A 402 23.98 11.75 -11.92
N SER A 403 23.11 12.67 -12.34
CA SER A 403 21.91 12.35 -13.12
C SER A 403 22.17 11.78 -14.52
N SER A 404 23.41 11.87 -15.00
CA SER A 404 23.84 11.25 -16.25
C SER A 404 24.19 9.77 -16.10
N GLY A 405 24.46 9.31 -14.87
CA GLY A 405 24.96 7.96 -14.56
C GLY A 405 26.44 7.77 -14.91
N ASN A 406 27.08 8.74 -15.56
CA ASN A 406 28.45 8.63 -16.06
C ASN A 406 29.51 9.19 -15.10
N ASN A 407 29.13 9.90 -14.03
CA ASN A 407 30.10 10.43 -13.08
C ASN A 407 29.82 9.88 -11.68
N LEU A 408 30.77 9.09 -11.16
CA LEU A 408 30.83 8.70 -9.76
C LEU A 408 31.26 9.92 -8.94
N LEU A 409 30.34 10.52 -8.19
CA LEU A 409 30.59 11.71 -7.37
C LEU A 409 31.33 11.35 -6.09
N TRP A 410 30.94 10.25 -5.45
CA TRP A 410 31.67 9.64 -4.33
C TRP A 410 31.23 8.19 -4.14
N ASN A 411 32.10 7.40 -3.51
CA ASN A 411 31.78 6.09 -2.94
C ASN A 411 32.47 5.91 -1.59
N THR A 412 31.90 5.06 -0.75
CA THR A 412 32.44 4.71 0.56
C THR A 412 32.11 3.26 0.89
N PHE A 413 33.03 2.60 1.56
CA PHE A 413 32.86 1.25 2.08
C PHE A 413 32.83 1.31 3.61
N TYR A 414 31.89 0.62 4.24
CA TYR A 414 31.80 0.47 5.69
C TYR A 414 31.55 -0.98 6.03
N GLY A 415 32.19 -1.47 7.07
CA GLY A 415 32.02 -2.85 7.50
C GLY A 415 32.95 -3.20 8.63
N SER A 416 32.69 -4.37 9.19
CA SER A 416 33.56 -5.04 10.15
C SER A 416 34.67 -5.80 9.42
N THR A 417 35.41 -6.64 10.13
CA THR A 417 36.32 -7.61 9.48
C THR A 417 35.57 -8.85 8.95
N SER A 418 34.26 -8.91 9.18
CA SER A 418 33.36 -10.00 8.78
C SER A 418 32.36 -9.47 7.76
N THR A 419 31.28 -10.19 7.54
CA THR A 419 30.29 -9.85 6.53
C THR A 419 29.35 -8.73 6.99
N ASP A 420 29.10 -7.78 6.10
CA ASP A 420 28.26 -6.59 6.30
C ASP A 420 27.44 -6.31 5.05
N TYR A 421 26.13 -6.08 5.20
CA TYR A 421 25.19 -5.89 4.09
C TYR A 421 24.47 -4.54 4.19
N GLY A 422 24.37 -3.82 3.07
CA GLY A 422 23.57 -2.59 2.92
C GLY A 422 22.31 -2.81 2.10
N ASN A 423 21.33 -3.54 2.65
CA ASN A 423 20.14 -4.01 1.95
C ASN A 423 19.20 -2.89 1.44
N GLY A 424 18.94 -1.87 2.26
CA GLY A 424 17.95 -0.83 1.94
C GLY A 424 18.51 0.57 2.09
N ILE A 425 18.03 1.51 1.26
CA ILE A 425 18.44 2.92 1.25
C ILE A 425 17.24 3.86 1.23
N ALA A 426 17.33 4.97 1.95
CA ALA A 426 16.35 6.05 1.92
C ALA A 426 17.04 7.42 1.97
N LEU A 427 16.44 8.42 1.33
CA LEU A 427 16.94 9.79 1.32
C LEU A 427 16.00 10.73 2.08
N LYS A 428 16.57 11.61 2.91
CA LYS A 428 15.79 12.70 3.51
C LYS A 428 16.65 13.90 3.84
N SER A 429 16.23 15.07 3.33
CA SER A 429 16.83 16.37 3.66
C SER A 429 18.36 16.41 3.45
N GLY A 430 18.83 15.85 2.33
CA GLY A 430 20.26 15.79 2.00
C GLY A 430 21.06 14.75 2.78
N TYR A 431 20.39 13.86 3.52
CA TYR A 431 21.04 12.73 4.19
C TYR A 431 20.65 11.40 3.54
N VAL A 432 21.59 10.47 3.55
CA VAL A 432 21.44 9.09 3.10
C VAL A 432 21.32 8.19 4.32
N TYR A 433 20.32 7.32 4.36
CA TYR A 433 20.10 6.36 5.42
C TYR A 433 20.17 4.97 4.82
N VAL A 434 20.97 4.08 5.41
CA VAL A 434 21.11 2.69 4.94
C VAL A 434 20.81 1.75 6.09
N THR A 435 20.07 0.68 5.79
CA THR A 435 19.88 -0.45 6.71
C THR A 435 20.43 -1.73 6.12
N GLY A 436 20.76 -2.67 6.99
CA GLY A 436 21.01 -4.04 6.63
C GLY A 436 21.39 -4.85 7.86
N TYR A 437 22.48 -5.59 7.79
CA TYR A 437 23.02 -6.29 8.94
C TYR A 437 24.54 -6.32 8.91
N SER A 438 25.12 -6.53 10.08
CA SER A 438 26.57 -6.58 10.27
C SER A 438 26.89 -7.68 11.26
N ASN A 439 28.01 -8.38 11.06
CA ASN A 439 28.45 -9.46 11.93
C ASN A 439 29.30 -8.98 13.12
N ALA A 440 29.68 -7.70 13.18
CA ALA A 440 30.40 -7.12 14.31
C ALA A 440 30.35 -5.58 14.31
N SER A 441 30.65 -4.97 15.46
CA SER A 441 30.76 -3.51 15.53
C SER A 441 31.91 -2.98 14.68
N TRP A 442 31.69 -1.83 14.05
CA TRP A 442 32.73 -1.05 13.36
C TRP A 442 32.53 0.46 13.60
N GLY A 443 33.61 1.22 13.43
CA GLY A 443 33.62 2.66 13.72
C GLY A 443 33.38 2.97 15.21
N ILE A 444 32.60 4.02 15.48
CA ILE A 444 32.19 4.42 16.84
C ILE A 444 30.66 4.45 16.85
N PRO A 445 29.99 3.30 17.06
CA PRO A 445 28.54 3.23 16.96
C PRO A 445 27.84 3.81 18.19
N LEU A 446 26.62 4.31 17.99
CA LEU A 446 25.74 4.77 19.06
C LEU A 446 25.30 3.62 19.98
N HIS A 447 25.04 2.46 19.40
CA HIS A 447 24.82 1.19 20.09
C HIS A 447 25.66 0.12 19.40
N ALA A 448 26.46 -0.62 20.17
CA ALA A 448 27.36 -1.64 19.64
C ALA A 448 26.60 -2.93 19.29
N HIS A 449 27.15 -3.70 18.35
CA HIS A 449 26.73 -5.06 18.05
C HIS A 449 26.72 -5.93 19.31
N SER A 450 25.67 -6.72 19.46
CA SER A 450 25.41 -7.59 20.60
C SER A 450 26.41 -8.74 20.65
N ALA A 451 26.96 -9.03 21.83
CA ALA A 451 27.93 -10.11 21.98
C ALA A 451 27.24 -11.49 21.86
N GLY A 452 27.69 -12.33 20.93
CA GLY A 452 27.23 -13.71 20.78
C GLY A 452 26.32 -13.98 19.57
N ALA A 453 25.77 -12.93 18.94
CA ALA A 453 25.08 -13.03 17.66
C ALA A 453 26.08 -13.07 16.50
N THR A 454 25.68 -13.67 15.37
CA THR A 454 26.46 -13.62 14.13
C THR A 454 26.01 -12.53 13.17
N ALA A 455 24.87 -11.87 13.42
CA ALA A 455 24.43 -10.68 12.69
C ALA A 455 23.46 -9.85 13.55
N ASP A 456 23.67 -8.54 13.62
CA ASP A 456 22.71 -7.56 14.16
C ASP A 456 22.23 -6.61 13.07
N ILE A 457 21.02 -6.05 13.25
CA ILE A 457 20.47 -5.01 12.37
C ILE A 457 21.40 -3.81 12.43
N MET A 458 21.91 -3.39 11.27
CA MET A 458 22.79 -2.24 11.13
C MET A 458 22.03 -1.09 10.48
N ILE A 459 22.15 0.10 11.06
CA ILE A 459 21.67 1.35 10.45
C ILE A 459 22.81 2.36 10.44
N LEU A 460 23.01 3.03 9.31
CA LEU A 460 23.93 4.17 9.20
C LEU A 460 23.28 5.37 8.55
N LYS A 461 23.80 6.56 8.86
CA LYS A 461 23.41 7.83 8.26
C LYS A 461 24.65 8.55 7.71
N LEU A 462 24.59 8.92 6.44
CA LEU A 462 25.60 9.75 5.77
C LEU A 462 25.01 11.12 5.44
N ASP A 463 25.85 12.15 5.36
CA ASP A 463 25.48 13.40 4.70
C ASP A 463 25.61 13.32 3.17
N ASP A 464 25.26 14.38 2.46
CA ASP A 464 25.29 14.45 1.00
C ASP A 464 26.70 14.29 0.39
N THR A 465 27.74 14.47 1.21
CA THR A 465 29.14 14.25 0.81
C THR A 465 29.59 12.81 1.01
N GLY A 466 28.73 11.95 1.57
CA GLY A 466 29.04 10.55 1.89
C GLY A 466 29.72 10.36 3.26
N ALA A 467 29.88 11.42 4.05
CA ALA A 467 30.53 11.34 5.36
C ALA A 467 29.57 10.76 6.42
N LEU A 468 30.06 9.78 7.19
CA LEU A 468 29.29 9.12 8.25
C LEU A 468 28.96 10.09 9.38
N GLN A 469 27.67 10.23 9.67
CA GLN A 469 27.16 11.02 10.78
C GLN A 469 26.98 10.16 12.04
N TRP A 470 26.44 8.95 11.86
CA TRP A 470 26.32 7.94 12.90
C TRP A 470 26.04 6.56 12.30
N ASN A 471 26.40 5.51 13.04
CA ASN A 471 25.92 4.15 12.85
C ASN A 471 25.42 3.55 14.18
N THR A 472 24.56 2.55 14.11
CA THR A 472 24.02 1.86 15.28
C THR A 472 23.65 0.42 14.93
N PHE A 473 23.71 -0.46 15.92
CA PHE A 473 23.35 -1.87 15.79
C PHE A 473 22.21 -2.22 16.76
N TYR A 474 21.36 -3.18 16.40
CA TYR A 474 20.32 -3.73 17.28
C TYR A 474 20.12 -5.22 17.02
N GLY A 475 20.12 -6.02 18.08
CA GLY A 475 19.90 -7.46 17.99
C GLY A 475 19.74 -8.12 19.35
N SER A 476 19.46 -9.41 19.29
CA SER A 476 19.15 -10.32 20.40
C SER A 476 20.38 -10.85 21.13
N GLY A 477 21.57 -10.73 20.53
CA GLY A 477 22.83 -11.23 21.07
C GLY A 477 22.98 -12.75 21.09
N THR A 478 21.98 -13.50 20.63
CA THR A 478 22.03 -14.98 20.57
C THR A 478 21.80 -15.52 19.17
N TYR A 479 21.07 -14.78 18.36
CA TYR A 479 20.65 -15.20 17.02
C TYR A 479 20.86 -14.07 16.03
N ASP A 480 20.77 -14.40 14.74
CA ASP A 480 20.81 -13.41 13.68
C ASP A 480 19.57 -12.52 13.68
N ASP A 481 19.82 -11.22 13.65
CA ASP A 481 18.85 -10.16 13.49
C ASP A 481 19.22 -9.35 12.24
N LYS A 482 18.31 -9.26 11.27
CA LYS A 482 18.61 -8.70 9.94
C LYS A 482 17.62 -7.62 9.55
N GLY A 483 18.13 -6.43 9.20
CA GLY A 483 17.33 -5.37 8.58
C GLY A 483 17.27 -5.56 7.07
N TYR A 484 16.09 -5.29 6.48
CA TYR A 484 15.89 -5.40 5.03
C TYR A 484 15.36 -4.09 4.43
N GLY A 485 14.30 -3.52 5.01
CA GLY A 485 13.68 -2.28 4.53
C GLY A 485 13.93 -1.10 5.47
N ILE A 486 14.06 0.11 4.88
CA ILE A 486 14.20 1.37 5.61
C ILE A 486 13.29 2.46 5.02
N ALA A 487 12.65 3.24 5.90
CA ALA A 487 11.86 4.41 5.52
C ALA A 487 12.18 5.59 6.46
N VAL A 488 12.00 6.82 5.99
CA VAL A 488 12.26 8.04 6.76
C VAL A 488 11.08 9.00 6.66
N ASP A 489 10.54 9.43 7.80
CA ASP A 489 9.36 10.31 7.81
C ASP A 489 9.70 11.78 7.51
N GLY A 490 8.66 12.61 7.39
CA GLY A 490 8.78 14.05 7.17
C GLY A 490 9.62 14.81 8.20
N SER A 491 9.82 14.25 9.39
CA SER A 491 10.60 14.83 10.49
C SER A 491 12.01 14.24 10.60
N GLY A 492 12.38 13.32 9.71
CA GLY A 492 13.69 12.67 9.71
C GLY A 492 13.83 11.53 10.72
N ASN A 493 12.73 10.99 11.25
CA ASN A 493 12.80 9.74 12.02
C ASN A 493 12.94 8.56 11.07
N THR A 494 13.77 7.59 11.45
CA THR A 494 14.08 6.41 10.65
C THR A 494 13.28 5.22 11.16
N TYR A 495 12.74 4.42 10.25
CA TYR A 495 11.99 3.20 10.54
C TYR A 495 12.64 2.06 9.77
N VAL A 496 12.86 0.92 10.43
CA VAL A 496 13.47 -0.27 9.82
C VAL A 496 12.59 -1.47 10.07
N ALA A 497 12.38 -2.29 9.03
CA ALA A 497 11.78 -3.61 9.14
C ALA A 497 12.82 -4.70 8.84
N GLY A 498 12.64 -5.84 9.49
CA GLY A 498 13.57 -6.96 9.39
C GLY A 498 13.02 -8.25 9.98
N THR A 499 13.93 -9.17 10.25
CA THR A 499 13.66 -10.40 11.01
C THR A 499 14.49 -10.42 12.28
N SER A 500 13.89 -10.86 13.38
CA SER A 500 14.58 -11.14 14.64
C SER A 500 14.13 -12.46 15.22
N LYS A 501 15.01 -13.18 15.92
CA LYS A 501 14.71 -14.51 16.48
C LYS A 501 14.55 -14.52 18.00
N ALA A 502 14.70 -13.37 18.66
CA ALA A 502 14.46 -13.23 20.08
C ALA A 502 14.21 -11.77 20.48
N THR A 503 13.57 -11.57 21.63
CA THR A 503 13.35 -10.22 22.17
C THR A 503 14.68 -9.53 22.48
N TRP A 504 14.76 -8.25 22.12
CA TRP A 504 15.80 -7.33 22.57
C TRP A 504 15.21 -5.97 22.96
N GLY A 505 15.94 -5.23 23.81
CA GLY A 505 15.50 -3.93 24.31
C GLY A 505 14.25 -4.01 25.19
N SER A 506 13.35 -3.04 25.04
CA SER A 506 12.08 -2.96 25.76
C SER A 506 10.95 -2.72 24.74
N PRO A 507 10.54 -3.77 24.01
CA PRO A 507 9.65 -3.62 22.87
C PRO A 507 8.21 -3.31 23.29
N VAL A 508 7.49 -2.65 22.38
CA VAL A 508 6.04 -2.40 22.49
C VAL A 508 5.25 -3.70 22.50
N ASN A 509 5.61 -4.64 21.62
CA ASN A 509 5.14 -6.02 21.66
C ASN A 509 6.36 -6.96 21.68
N PRO A 510 6.51 -7.84 22.70
CA PRO A 510 7.64 -8.76 22.78
C PRO A 510 7.51 -9.92 21.78
N PHE A 511 8.65 -10.55 21.50
CA PHE A 511 8.73 -11.77 20.69
C PHE A 511 7.92 -12.91 21.34
N ASN A 512 7.11 -13.62 20.55
CA ASN A 512 6.20 -14.67 21.01
C ASN A 512 6.59 -16.08 20.51
N GLY A 513 7.58 -16.17 19.62
CA GLY A 513 8.03 -17.41 18.98
C GLY A 513 9.02 -18.26 19.78
N SER A 514 9.45 -19.37 19.16
CA SER A 514 10.44 -20.33 19.71
C SER A 514 11.83 -20.25 19.05
N GLY A 515 12.20 -19.07 18.52
CA GLY A 515 13.50 -18.84 17.87
C GLY A 515 13.51 -19.00 16.34
N GLN A 516 12.35 -19.07 15.70
CA GLN A 516 12.23 -19.30 14.25
C GLN A 516 12.38 -18.01 13.42
N GLY A 517 11.92 -16.87 13.95
CA GLY A 517 12.03 -15.55 13.32
C GLY A 517 10.68 -14.85 13.31
N GLU A 518 10.63 -13.60 13.77
CA GLU A 518 9.47 -12.72 13.70
C GLU A 518 9.82 -11.44 12.96
N ILE A 519 8.80 -10.80 12.37
CA ILE A 519 8.92 -9.46 11.81
C ILE A 519 9.31 -8.53 12.97
N THR A 520 10.47 -7.90 12.85
CA THR A 520 10.89 -6.85 13.79
C THR A 520 10.79 -5.50 13.11
N VAL A 521 10.27 -4.52 13.85
CA VAL A 521 10.19 -3.13 13.40
C VAL A 521 10.75 -2.23 14.49
N LEU A 522 11.59 -1.28 14.11
CA LEU A 522 12.14 -0.29 15.03
C LEU A 522 12.04 1.12 14.47
N LYS A 523 12.00 2.09 15.38
CA LYS A 523 12.02 3.52 15.08
C LYS A 523 13.18 4.20 15.80
N LEU A 524 13.97 4.97 15.05
CA LEU A 524 14.99 5.87 15.57
C LEU A 524 14.57 7.33 15.35
N ASN A 525 14.98 8.22 16.26
CA ASN A 525 14.88 9.66 16.02
C ASN A 525 16.02 10.17 15.11
N THR A 526 16.06 11.47 14.83
CA THR A 526 17.06 12.09 13.94
C THR A 526 18.51 11.96 14.43
N SER A 527 18.73 11.74 15.73
CA SER A 527 20.04 11.51 16.33
C SER A 527 20.43 10.02 16.39
N GLY A 528 19.62 9.13 15.80
CA GLY A 528 19.86 7.68 15.80
C GLY A 528 19.46 6.96 17.10
N ALA A 529 18.78 7.63 18.04
CA ALA A 529 18.37 7.01 19.29
C ALA A 529 17.05 6.23 19.12
N LEU A 530 17.02 4.98 19.58
CA LEU A 530 15.84 4.12 19.60
C LEU A 530 14.69 4.77 20.37
N GLN A 531 13.53 4.86 19.71
CA GLN A 531 12.28 5.37 20.28
C GLN A 531 11.38 4.20 20.70
N TRP A 532 11.28 3.18 19.87
CA TRP A 532 10.58 1.94 20.15
C TRP A 532 11.03 0.84 19.18
N ASN A 533 10.82 -0.40 19.57
CA ASN A 533 10.85 -1.58 18.72
C ASN A 533 9.61 -2.46 19.00
N THR A 534 9.25 -3.32 18.06
CA THR A 534 8.12 -4.26 18.19
C THR A 534 8.38 -5.51 17.37
N PHE A 535 7.81 -6.62 17.80
CA PHE A 535 7.89 -7.92 17.11
C PHE A 535 6.49 -8.41 16.74
N HIS A 536 6.31 -8.98 15.56
CA HIS A 536 5.04 -9.51 15.09
C HIS A 536 5.24 -10.80 14.30
N GLY A 537 4.45 -11.82 14.61
CA GLY A 537 4.54 -13.10 13.95
C GLY A 537 3.76 -14.19 14.66
N SER A 538 3.99 -15.41 14.19
CA SER A 538 3.49 -16.66 14.72
C SER A 538 4.56 -17.40 15.52
N LEU A 539 4.29 -18.66 15.88
CA LEU A 539 5.31 -19.56 16.43
C LEU A 539 6.23 -20.14 15.35
N SER A 540 5.93 -19.89 14.07
CA SER A 540 6.69 -20.30 12.89
C SER A 540 7.59 -19.14 12.40
N ILE A 541 8.13 -19.27 11.19
CA ILE A 541 8.96 -18.22 10.57
C ILE A 541 8.05 -17.11 10.02
N ASP A 542 8.37 -15.88 10.40
CA ASP A 542 7.79 -14.65 9.89
C ASP A 542 8.92 -13.65 9.59
N ASN A 543 8.97 -13.11 8.38
CA ASN A 543 10.02 -12.18 7.93
C ASN A 543 9.41 -10.87 7.47
N GLY A 544 10.04 -9.74 7.80
CA GLY A 544 9.66 -8.42 7.29
C GLY A 544 10.68 -7.92 6.28
N TYR A 545 10.34 -7.90 4.98
CA TYR A 545 11.27 -7.59 3.91
C TYR A 545 11.30 -6.11 3.52
N ASN A 546 10.19 -5.38 3.69
CA ASN A 546 10.13 -3.97 3.32
C ASN A 546 9.20 -3.16 4.22
N ILE A 547 9.38 -1.83 4.23
CA ILE A 547 8.69 -0.88 5.10
C ILE A 547 8.41 0.43 4.37
N ALA A 548 7.23 1.00 4.58
CA ALA A 548 6.92 2.37 4.19
C ALA A 548 6.20 3.11 5.32
N VAL A 549 6.23 4.44 5.25
CA VAL A 549 5.62 5.32 6.25
C VAL A 549 4.83 6.42 5.54
N ASP A 550 3.56 6.61 5.93
CA ASP A 550 2.70 7.64 5.35
C ASP A 550 2.89 9.02 6.00
N GLY A 551 2.18 10.03 5.48
CA GLY A 551 2.20 11.40 6.01
C GLY A 551 1.68 11.52 7.46
N ASN A 552 0.87 10.56 7.91
CA ASN A 552 0.36 10.46 9.29
C ASN A 552 1.30 9.68 10.22
N ARG A 553 2.45 9.21 9.70
CA ARG A 553 3.42 8.34 10.38
C ARG A 553 2.87 6.97 10.77
N ASN A 554 1.85 6.47 10.06
CA ASN A 554 1.55 5.05 10.13
C ASN A 554 2.63 4.27 9.39
N VAL A 555 2.96 3.10 9.90
CA VAL A 555 4.05 2.25 9.40
C VAL A 555 3.44 1.02 8.77
N TYR A 556 3.87 0.70 7.55
CA TYR A 556 3.39 -0.43 6.78
C TYR A 556 4.55 -1.36 6.51
N VAL A 557 4.35 -2.65 6.73
CA VAL A 557 5.39 -3.67 6.52
C VAL A 557 4.83 -4.80 5.70
N THR A 558 5.62 -5.28 4.73
CA THR A 558 5.34 -6.50 3.98
C THR A 558 6.40 -7.56 4.27
N GLY A 559 6.06 -8.81 4.00
CA GLY A 559 7.02 -9.89 4.03
C GLY A 559 6.37 -11.24 3.77
N SER A 560 6.80 -12.25 4.54
CA SER A 560 6.29 -13.62 4.44
C SER A 560 5.95 -14.18 5.81
N SER A 561 4.91 -15.01 5.89
CA SER A 561 4.48 -15.69 7.12
C SER A 561 4.07 -17.13 6.87
N ASN A 562 4.41 -18.03 7.79
CA ASN A 562 4.08 -19.46 7.72
C ASN A 562 2.88 -19.87 8.58
N ALA A 563 2.17 -18.92 9.19
CA ALA A 563 0.95 -19.21 9.94
C ALA A 563 0.11 -17.96 10.20
N THR A 564 -1.19 -18.16 10.43
CA THR A 564 -2.07 -17.09 10.89
C THR A 564 -1.68 -16.62 12.29
N TRP A 565 -1.58 -15.31 12.48
CA TRP A 565 -1.43 -14.68 13.80
C TRP A 565 -2.27 -13.41 13.94
N GLY A 566 -2.57 -13.05 15.18
CA GLY A 566 -3.42 -11.90 15.50
C GLY A 566 -4.90 -12.12 15.11
N SER A 567 -5.51 -11.10 14.49
CA SER A 567 -6.88 -11.19 13.97
C SER A 567 -6.90 -10.54 12.59
N PRO A 568 -6.40 -11.25 11.56
CA PRO A 568 -6.14 -10.65 10.27
C PRO A 568 -7.40 -10.49 9.42
N LEU A 569 -7.33 -9.58 8.45
CA LEU A 569 -8.40 -9.38 7.45
C LEU A 569 -8.58 -10.60 6.55
N HIS A 570 -7.50 -11.30 6.19
CA HIS A 570 -7.51 -12.59 5.51
C HIS A 570 -6.52 -13.50 6.24
N ALA A 571 -6.93 -14.74 6.54
CA ALA A 571 -6.07 -15.70 7.21
C ALA A 571 -5.08 -16.33 6.23
N TYR A 572 -3.94 -16.77 6.76
CA TYR A 572 -2.96 -17.59 6.03
C TYR A 572 -3.62 -18.85 5.46
N SER A 573 -3.20 -19.24 4.26
CA SER A 573 -3.83 -20.27 3.44
C SER A 573 -2.85 -21.27 2.83
N GLY A 574 -1.56 -20.93 2.72
CA GLY A 574 -0.54 -21.65 1.97
C GLY A 574 0.48 -22.43 2.79
N SER A 575 1.71 -22.57 2.26
CA SER A 575 2.93 -22.96 3.01
C SER A 575 3.71 -21.75 3.53
N THR A 576 3.61 -20.64 2.81
CA THR A 576 4.14 -19.32 3.14
C THR A 576 3.25 -18.33 2.42
N ASP A 577 2.68 -17.34 3.12
CA ASP A 577 1.84 -16.32 2.50
C ASP A 577 2.49 -14.94 2.65
N ILE A 578 2.19 -14.05 1.71
CA ILE A 578 2.48 -12.63 1.82
C ILE A 578 1.78 -12.11 3.06
N VAL A 579 2.50 -11.41 3.92
CA VAL A 579 1.91 -10.70 5.05
C VAL A 579 2.03 -9.22 4.85
N ALA A 580 0.94 -8.49 5.09
CA ALA A 580 0.94 -7.04 5.19
C ALA A 580 0.40 -6.62 6.55
N LEU A 581 1.08 -5.68 7.21
CA LEU A 581 0.64 -5.15 8.49
C LEU A 581 0.76 -3.63 8.54
N LYS A 582 -0.10 -3.03 9.37
CA LYS A 582 -0.09 -1.60 9.68
C LYS A 582 0.14 -1.40 11.17
N LEU A 583 1.11 -0.56 11.52
CA LEU A 583 1.38 -0.10 12.87
C LEU A 583 1.06 1.40 12.98
N ALA A 584 0.61 1.81 14.16
CA ALA A 584 0.59 3.21 14.52
C ALA A 584 2.03 3.73 14.71
N ASN A 585 2.20 5.05 14.71
CA ASN A 585 3.48 5.72 15.02
C ASN A 585 4.07 5.34 16.40
N SER A 586 3.27 4.74 17.29
CA SER A 586 3.69 4.19 18.58
C SER A 586 4.26 2.77 18.51
N GLY A 587 4.29 2.13 17.34
CA GLY A 587 4.66 0.72 17.17
C GLY A 587 3.54 -0.28 17.48
N ILE A 588 2.33 0.20 17.81
CA ILE A 588 1.18 -0.67 18.11
C ILE A 588 0.51 -1.14 16.82
N LEU A 589 0.35 -2.46 16.66
CA LEU A 589 -0.37 -3.09 15.54
C LEU A 589 -1.83 -2.62 15.45
N GLN A 590 -2.19 -2.03 14.32
CA GLN A 590 -3.55 -1.62 13.99
C GLN A 590 -4.32 -2.73 13.27
N GLY A 591 -3.63 -3.47 12.38
CA GLY A 591 -4.18 -4.64 11.72
C GLY A 591 -3.16 -5.32 10.82
N ASN A 592 -3.50 -6.54 10.37
CA ASN A 592 -2.70 -7.35 9.47
C ASN A 592 -3.59 -8.13 8.50
N THR A 593 -3.01 -8.65 7.42
CA THR A 593 -3.67 -9.52 6.45
C THR A 593 -2.64 -10.43 5.79
N PHE A 594 -3.11 -11.58 5.29
CA PHE A 594 -2.30 -12.54 4.54
C PHE A 594 -2.85 -12.72 3.13
N TYR A 595 -1.98 -12.87 2.13
CA TYR A 595 -2.35 -13.15 0.75
C TYR A 595 -1.50 -14.28 0.20
N GLY A 596 -2.15 -15.25 -0.43
CA GLY A 596 -1.47 -16.41 -0.98
C GLY A 596 -2.44 -17.46 -1.50
N ALA A 597 -1.90 -18.43 -2.21
CA ALA A 597 -2.63 -19.59 -2.69
C ALA A 597 -2.46 -20.78 -1.74
N VAL A 598 -3.43 -21.68 -1.78
CA VAL A 598 -3.45 -22.84 -0.88
C VAL A 598 -2.32 -23.81 -1.21
N SER A 599 -1.57 -24.22 -0.19
CA SER A 599 -0.45 -25.19 -0.27
C SER A 599 0.76 -24.77 -1.10
N VAL A 600 0.94 -23.49 -1.43
CA VAL A 600 2.14 -22.99 -2.11
C VAL A 600 2.78 -21.84 -1.32
N ALA A 601 3.98 -21.42 -1.75
CA ALA A 601 4.71 -20.33 -1.14
C ALA A 601 4.51 -19.04 -1.95
N ASP A 602 4.22 -17.96 -1.24
CA ASP A 602 3.99 -16.62 -1.75
C ASP A 602 4.75 -15.62 -0.86
N TYR A 603 5.56 -14.77 -1.48
CA TYR A 603 6.48 -13.87 -0.77
C TYR A 603 6.26 -12.43 -1.17
N GLY A 604 6.10 -11.50 -0.21
CA GLY A 604 6.03 -10.07 -0.50
C GLY A 604 7.36 -9.39 -0.23
N TYR A 605 8.06 -8.95 -1.28
CA TYR A 605 9.42 -8.39 -1.19
C TYR A 605 9.47 -6.87 -1.17
N GLY A 606 8.60 -6.20 -1.92
CA GLY A 606 8.57 -4.74 -2.05
C GLY A 606 7.24 -4.16 -1.55
N LEU A 607 7.29 -3.00 -0.89
CA LEU A 607 6.11 -2.26 -0.45
C LEU A 607 6.30 -0.76 -0.60
N ILE A 608 5.25 -0.07 -1.04
CA ILE A 608 5.19 1.39 -1.07
C ILE A 608 3.77 1.88 -0.75
N VAL A 609 3.66 3.07 -0.17
CA VAL A 609 2.38 3.72 0.13
C VAL A 609 2.31 5.06 -0.60
N ASP A 610 1.22 5.30 -1.32
CA ASP A 610 1.02 6.55 -2.05
C ASP A 610 0.48 7.68 -1.14
N GLY A 611 0.44 8.91 -1.68
CA GLY A 611 -0.10 10.07 -0.95
C GLY A 611 -1.61 9.98 -0.64
N SER A 612 -2.30 9.03 -1.27
CA SER A 612 -3.69 8.70 -0.99
C SER A 612 -3.83 7.50 -0.07
N GLY A 613 -2.77 7.07 0.64
CA GLY A 613 -2.80 5.95 1.59
C GLY A 613 -2.98 4.56 0.99
N ASN A 614 -2.99 4.40 -0.33
CA ASN A 614 -3.02 3.05 -0.92
C ASN A 614 -1.70 2.36 -0.68
N VAL A 615 -1.75 1.09 -0.27
CA VAL A 615 -0.57 0.27 -0.06
C VAL A 615 -0.40 -0.64 -1.27
N TYR A 616 0.78 -0.64 -1.85
CA TYR A 616 1.14 -1.47 -2.98
C TYR A 616 2.22 -2.45 -2.56
N ILE A 617 2.06 -3.71 -2.96
CA ILE A 617 2.99 -4.79 -2.62
C ILE A 617 3.37 -5.52 -3.90
N THR A 618 4.65 -5.86 -4.05
CA THR A 618 5.10 -6.81 -5.07
C THR A 618 5.85 -7.97 -4.45
N GLY A 619 5.91 -9.07 -5.19
CA GLY A 619 6.40 -10.33 -4.68
C GLY A 619 6.45 -11.41 -5.73
N SER A 620 6.47 -12.66 -5.27
CA SER A 620 6.36 -13.84 -6.11
C SER A 620 5.31 -14.83 -5.60
N SER A 621 4.75 -15.62 -6.52
CA SER A 621 3.77 -16.67 -6.22
C SER A 621 3.81 -17.82 -7.21
N ASN A 622 3.59 -19.04 -6.72
CA ASN A 622 3.47 -20.26 -7.54
C ASN A 622 2.04 -20.60 -7.99
N ALA A 623 1.02 -19.82 -7.62
CA ALA A 623 -0.35 -20.12 -8.05
C ALA A 623 -1.29 -18.92 -8.01
N THR A 624 -2.35 -19.00 -8.82
CA THR A 624 -3.46 -18.05 -8.76
C THR A 624 -4.25 -18.21 -7.47
N TRP A 625 -4.53 -17.10 -6.78
CA TRP A 625 -5.56 -17.04 -5.73
C TRP A 625 -6.58 -15.93 -6.00
N GLY A 626 -7.77 -16.07 -5.41
CA GLY A 626 -8.83 -15.09 -5.52
C GLY A 626 -9.30 -14.87 -6.96
N SER A 627 -9.60 -13.62 -7.30
CA SER A 627 -10.01 -13.19 -8.64
C SER A 627 -9.09 -12.06 -9.12
N PRO A 628 -7.87 -12.38 -9.59
CA PRO A 628 -6.94 -11.36 -10.05
C PRO A 628 -7.34 -10.77 -11.41
N LEU A 629 -6.80 -9.60 -11.73
CA LEU A 629 -6.93 -8.97 -13.05
C LEU A 629 -6.32 -9.84 -14.15
N HIS A 630 -5.16 -10.42 -13.86
CA HIS A 630 -4.48 -11.40 -14.69
C HIS A 630 -4.05 -12.56 -13.79
N ALA A 631 -4.37 -13.79 -14.21
CA ALA A 631 -4.05 -14.99 -13.45
C ALA A 631 -2.57 -15.36 -13.59
N HIS A 632 -2.06 -16.11 -12.60
CA HIS A 632 -0.75 -16.75 -12.67
C HIS A 632 -0.65 -17.66 -13.90
N SER A 633 0.53 -17.70 -14.50
CA SER A 633 0.87 -18.46 -15.68
C SER A 633 0.70 -19.97 -15.47
N VAL A 634 0.52 -20.75 -16.54
CA VAL A 634 0.38 -22.20 -16.37
C VAL A 634 1.73 -22.84 -16.02
N GLY A 635 1.88 -23.34 -14.80
CA GLY A 635 3.12 -23.97 -14.35
C GLY A 635 3.19 -24.20 -12.84
N LEU A 636 4.38 -24.58 -12.36
CA LEU A 636 4.70 -24.68 -10.93
C LEU A 636 5.73 -23.62 -10.48
N ASN A 637 6.17 -22.76 -11.40
CA ASN A 637 7.17 -21.73 -11.14
C ASN A 637 6.50 -20.43 -10.69
N GLU A 638 7.30 -19.53 -10.14
CA GLU A 638 6.83 -18.26 -9.59
C GLU A 638 6.44 -17.29 -10.72
N ASP A 639 5.32 -16.56 -10.56
CA ASP A 639 5.07 -15.30 -11.27
C ASP A 639 5.24 -14.11 -10.34
N ILE A 640 5.48 -12.93 -10.92
CA ILE A 640 5.38 -11.65 -10.22
C ILE A 640 3.95 -11.45 -9.78
N VAL A 641 3.75 -11.19 -8.48
CA VAL A 641 2.47 -10.70 -7.97
C VAL A 641 2.57 -9.21 -7.65
N ILE A 642 1.51 -8.48 -7.98
CA ILE A 642 1.31 -7.09 -7.57
C ILE A 642 -0.06 -6.97 -6.90
N LEU A 643 -0.09 -6.39 -5.70
CA LEU A 643 -1.30 -6.12 -4.93
C LEU A 643 -1.46 -4.62 -4.72
N LYS A 644 -2.70 -4.14 -4.80
CA LYS A 644 -3.10 -2.84 -4.28
C LYS A 644 -4.17 -3.05 -3.22
N ILE A 645 -3.86 -2.65 -2.00
CA ILE A 645 -4.76 -2.77 -0.84
C ILE A 645 -5.07 -1.37 -0.29
N SER A 646 -6.28 -1.21 0.20
CA SER A 646 -6.71 0.00 0.90
C SER A 646 -6.09 0.05 2.30
N ASP A 647 -5.96 1.25 2.86
CA ASP A 647 -5.47 1.47 4.22
C ASP A 647 -6.43 0.98 5.33
N THR A 648 -7.55 0.36 4.96
CA THR A 648 -8.58 -0.10 5.91
C THR A 648 -8.20 -1.45 6.53
N PHE A 649 -7.04 -1.50 7.22
CA PHE A 649 -6.70 -2.57 8.17
C PHE A 649 -7.57 -2.51 9.45
N LYS A 650 -8.86 -2.21 9.32
CA LYS A 650 -9.75 -1.94 10.47
C LYS A 650 -10.05 -3.24 11.23
N LYS A 651 -9.54 -3.36 12.46
CA LYS A 651 -10.16 -4.19 13.51
C LYS A 651 -11.42 -3.48 14.02
N PHE A 652 -12.56 -4.14 14.00
CA PHE A 652 -13.74 -3.64 14.71
C PHE A 652 -13.57 -3.84 16.22
N PRO A 653 -13.89 -2.85 17.06
CA PRO A 653 -14.10 -3.08 18.48
C PRO A 653 -15.34 -3.97 18.65
N TRP A 654 -15.19 -5.06 19.41
CA TRP A 654 -16.29 -5.93 19.82
C TRP A 654 -17.42 -5.10 20.45
N PRO A 655 -18.70 -5.37 20.19
CA PRO A 655 -19.74 -4.89 21.09
C PRO A 655 -19.51 -5.58 22.44
N MET A 656 -19.21 -4.78 23.47
CA MET A 656 -19.35 -5.24 24.85
C MET A 656 -20.78 -5.74 25.03
N PHE A 657 -20.95 -7.05 25.12
CA PHE A 657 -22.18 -7.62 25.66
C PHE A 657 -22.32 -7.12 27.10
N LEU A 658 -23.19 -6.12 27.31
CA LEU A 658 -23.73 -5.85 28.64
C LEU A 658 -24.41 -7.14 29.12
N PRO A 659 -24.05 -7.69 30.28
CA PRO A 659 -24.74 -8.86 30.80
C PRO A 659 -26.19 -8.48 31.07
N ALA A 660 -27.10 -9.27 30.47
CA ALA A 660 -28.53 -9.17 30.68
C ALA A 660 -28.85 -9.16 32.18
N ILE A 661 -29.58 -8.14 32.62
CA ILE A 661 -30.22 -8.10 33.93
C ILE A 661 -31.26 -9.23 33.95
N ILE A 662 -30.91 -10.35 34.59
CA ILE A 662 -31.88 -11.38 34.96
C ILE A 662 -32.70 -10.80 36.13
N LYS A 663 -33.93 -10.39 35.83
CA LYS A 663 -34.98 -10.25 36.84
C LYS A 663 -35.28 -11.64 37.41
N GLY A 664 -34.66 -11.96 38.54
CA GLY A 664 -35.11 -13.00 39.46
C GLY A 664 -35.93 -12.35 40.57
N GLY A 665 -37.26 -12.47 40.49
CA GLY A 665 -38.14 -12.13 41.61
C GLY A 665 -38.10 -13.22 42.67
N VAL A 666 -37.93 -12.83 43.94
CA VAL A 666 -38.48 -13.52 45.12
C VAL A 666 -38.86 -12.44 46.14
N HIS A 667 -40.12 -12.01 46.11
CA HIS A 667 -41.08 -12.08 47.22
C HIS A 667 -42.43 -11.50 46.80
#